data_AF-A0A1C5UHK0-F1
#
_entry.id   AF-A0A1C5UHK0-F1
#
_cell.length_a   1.000
_cell.length_b   1.000
_cell.length_c   1.000
_cell.angle_alpha   90.00
_cell.angle_beta   90.00
_cell.angle_gamma   90.00
#
_symmetry.space_group_name_H-M   'P 1'
#
loop_
_entity.id
_entity.type
_entity.pdbx_description
1 polymer ?
#
loop_
_entity_poly.entity_id
_entity_poly.type
_entity_poly.pdbx_seq_one_letter_code
_entity_poly.pdbx_strand_id
1 'polypeptide(L)'
;MRRKAKRIWAFLLVLLLLFSVAGGSSFPVLAETEGAKSVSVEGEEAKEIEKAEKQAEEAKEAEKAEKQDRQEEEQQEDTEQVEPGQTGHDEGEETGAEQGMDAKNPQEDDGNASPDENTGNTENGEDRTEEEPKVTDPEQQSTDSAAESGADAANAEKPAKNETETEKQTGEVLPEEESVPEEILPAEPVVLDLAAVEPEAPSLAHRKYADRRADGTYDLTLEFTGKVDTDSQERKLDVLLIVDESGSMTYSMGGDKETNYTNSRWYNAKLAIQQLIDTLEKNDGLDVHYSIVTYSGSENDGTWNDAQTRVDWSPAAEFSISGNLTNPQERYSTGGGRLDYKPSGGTNYQAGLRKGAEQLKSKSARSDAEKVVLFLSDGKPTFYYDKNGETAGSGDEDADEDWWGNKYNWGSCSSAAYAQADKMTGIHYFYTIGIGRDENAINPDTLKELSVRIGEKNAGCKVTENNAPYLCGSLEELKKAFSEMAGEITRLSCKNVTVTDTLSENVDLLNKDGKPLTNASELVYTLSAVNAEGGEESIPEGTTVVYDPATRGLRLKFPDGYELGDGWTYQITVHIAPSELAYSKYFEADETYPDRADHDTGTHADGWGFYSNVEDSAKLIYTWNDTVPREEEFPMPVVKLDGVDIPVPTGLGFSGQLGSGVWAALLGTATMAALAYLAYRRRRYDGTR
;
A
#
# COMPACT_ATOMS: atom_id res chain seq x y z
N MET A 1 -73.14 7.85 -6.97
CA MET A 1 -72.61 6.60 -7.57
C MET A 1 -72.35 6.64 -9.08
N ARG A 2 -73.29 7.05 -9.96
CA ARG A 2 -73.15 6.95 -11.45
C ARG A 2 -71.85 7.49 -12.10
N ARG A 3 -71.05 8.35 -11.44
CA ARG A 3 -69.72 8.78 -11.94
C ARG A 3 -68.60 7.74 -11.75
N LYS A 4 -68.62 6.88 -10.72
CA LYS A 4 -67.58 5.83 -10.54
C LYS A 4 -67.73 4.70 -11.58
N ALA A 5 -68.96 4.27 -11.86
CA ALA A 5 -69.23 3.21 -12.86
C ALA A 5 -68.69 3.54 -14.27
N LYS A 6 -68.77 4.80 -14.71
CA LYS A 6 -68.21 5.23 -16.01
C LYS A 6 -66.68 5.19 -16.09
N ARG A 7 -65.97 5.35 -14.96
CA ARG A 7 -64.49 5.23 -14.94
C ARG A 7 -64.06 3.77 -15.09
N ILE A 8 -64.74 2.85 -14.41
CA ILE A 8 -64.47 1.41 -14.49
C ILE A 8 -64.72 0.88 -15.91
N TRP A 9 -65.83 1.28 -16.55
CA TRP A 9 -66.13 0.91 -17.94
C TRP A 9 -65.13 1.47 -18.96
N ALA A 10 -64.55 2.65 -18.72
CA ALA A 10 -63.50 3.19 -19.59
C ALA A 10 -62.20 2.38 -19.47
N PHE A 11 -61.80 2.02 -18.24
CA PHE A 11 -60.60 1.20 -17.99
C PHE A 11 -60.71 -0.20 -18.62
N LEU A 12 -61.85 -0.88 -18.45
CA LEU A 12 -62.09 -2.21 -19.04
C LEU A 12 -62.03 -2.20 -20.58
N LEU A 13 -62.46 -1.11 -21.22
CA LEU A 13 -62.46 -1.01 -22.68
C LEU A 13 -61.05 -0.74 -23.25
N VAL A 14 -60.17 -0.07 -22.49
CA VAL A 14 -58.74 0.05 -22.83
C VAL A 14 -58.01 -1.28 -22.63
N LEU A 15 -58.29 -2.00 -21.53
CA LEU A 15 -57.68 -3.31 -21.27
C LEU A 15 -58.04 -4.35 -22.35
N LEU A 16 -59.29 -4.34 -22.83
CA LEU A 16 -59.75 -5.21 -23.92
C LEU A 16 -59.11 -4.88 -25.28
N LEU A 17 -58.71 -3.62 -25.52
CA LEU A 17 -57.97 -3.26 -26.73
C LEU A 17 -56.52 -3.77 -26.68
N LEU A 18 -55.86 -3.71 -25.51
CA LEU A 18 -54.51 -4.22 -25.34
C LEU A 18 -54.42 -5.74 -25.55
N PHE A 19 -55.38 -6.51 -25.01
CA PHE A 19 -55.44 -7.97 -25.21
C PHE A 19 -55.81 -8.40 -26.64
N SER A 20 -56.23 -7.50 -27.52
CA SER A 20 -56.57 -7.83 -28.91
C SER A 20 -55.41 -7.69 -29.91
N VAL A 21 -54.23 -7.25 -29.46
CA VAL A 21 -53.04 -7.04 -30.31
C VAL A 21 -51.99 -8.15 -30.16
N ALA A 22 -52.02 -8.89 -29.05
CA ALA A 22 -51.07 -9.96 -28.74
C ALA A 22 -51.66 -11.37 -28.96
N GLY A 23 -51.78 -11.81 -30.22
CA GLY A 23 -52.18 -13.18 -30.53
C GLY A 23 -52.45 -13.47 -32.00
N GLY A 24 -51.48 -14.07 -32.71
CA GLY A 24 -51.66 -14.52 -34.10
C GLY A 24 -50.36 -14.79 -34.86
N SER A 25 -49.73 -15.94 -34.63
CA SER A 25 -48.51 -16.36 -35.34
C SER A 25 -48.81 -17.35 -36.48
N SER A 26 -48.58 -16.96 -37.73
CA SER A 26 -48.51 -17.87 -38.90
C SER A 26 -47.79 -17.22 -40.09
N PHE A 27 -46.69 -17.83 -40.55
CA PHE A 27 -46.19 -17.75 -41.94
C PHE A 27 -47.12 -18.59 -42.87
N PRO A 28 -47.16 -18.46 -44.23
CA PRO A 28 -45.96 -18.36 -45.09
C PRO A 28 -46.04 -17.69 -46.51
N VAL A 29 -44.84 -17.28 -47.01
CA VAL A 29 -44.27 -17.56 -48.38
C VAL A 29 -44.80 -16.91 -49.70
N LEU A 30 -43.83 -16.27 -50.40
CA LEU A 30 -43.61 -16.02 -51.86
C LEU A 30 -44.23 -14.86 -52.69
N ALA A 31 -43.41 -14.45 -53.68
CA ALA A 31 -43.54 -13.55 -54.86
C ALA A 31 -43.14 -12.06 -54.65
N GLU A 32 -42.02 -11.53 -55.19
CA GLU A 32 -41.58 -11.38 -56.61
C GLU A 32 -42.55 -10.51 -57.45
N THR A 33 -42.17 -9.46 -58.20
CA THR A 33 -40.89 -8.76 -58.52
C THR A 33 -41.15 -7.23 -58.52
N GLU A 34 -40.22 -6.27 -58.51
CA GLU A 34 -38.74 -6.17 -58.53
C GLU A 34 -38.37 -4.92 -57.67
N GLY A 35 -37.16 -4.34 -57.53
CA GLY A 35 -35.89 -4.41 -58.27
C GLY A 35 -35.49 -3.01 -58.78
N ALA A 36 -34.32 -2.43 -58.50
CA ALA A 36 -33.23 -2.79 -57.57
C ALA A 36 -32.88 -1.53 -56.69
N LYS A 37 -31.70 -1.22 -56.14
CA LYS A 37 -30.30 -1.67 -56.31
C LYS A 37 -29.45 -1.26 -55.09
N SER A 38 -28.68 -2.17 -54.51
CA SER A 38 -27.70 -1.93 -53.43
C SER A 38 -26.60 -3.01 -53.46
N VAL A 39 -25.58 -2.90 -52.60
CA VAL A 39 -24.39 -3.78 -52.54
C VAL A 39 -24.45 -4.67 -51.29
N SER A 40 -23.94 -5.90 -51.40
CA SER A 40 -24.05 -6.98 -50.40
C SER A 40 -22.97 -6.96 -49.32
N VAL A 41 -23.37 -6.98 -48.05
CA VAL A 41 -22.57 -7.39 -46.88
C VAL A 41 -23.50 -8.15 -45.93
N GLU A 42 -23.56 -9.48 -46.04
CA GLU A 42 -24.47 -10.32 -45.24
C GLU A 42 -24.01 -11.80 -45.17
N GLY A 43 -22.72 -12.06 -45.47
CA GLY A 43 -22.16 -13.41 -45.64
C GLY A 43 -21.02 -13.79 -44.69
N GLU A 44 -20.60 -12.88 -43.81
CA GLU A 44 -19.48 -13.08 -42.88
C GLU A 44 -19.96 -13.26 -41.44
N GLU A 45 -20.90 -12.43 -40.94
CA GLU A 45 -21.46 -12.54 -39.58
C GLU A 45 -22.03 -13.94 -39.28
N ALA A 46 -22.76 -14.53 -40.23
CA ALA A 46 -23.33 -15.88 -40.08
C ALA A 46 -22.26 -16.97 -39.89
N LYS A 47 -21.03 -16.77 -40.40
CA LYS A 47 -19.91 -17.70 -40.22
C LYS A 47 -19.10 -17.43 -38.95
N GLU A 48 -19.03 -16.18 -38.51
CA GLU A 48 -18.43 -15.82 -37.22
C GLU A 48 -19.27 -16.40 -36.07
N ILE A 49 -20.61 -16.36 -36.16
CA ILE A 49 -21.52 -16.95 -35.17
C ILE A 49 -21.39 -18.47 -35.11
N GLU A 50 -21.45 -19.19 -36.25
CA GLU A 50 -21.28 -20.66 -36.29
C GLU A 50 -19.91 -21.09 -35.71
N LYS A 51 -18.87 -20.28 -35.90
CA LYS A 51 -17.53 -20.51 -35.35
C LYS A 51 -17.47 -20.23 -33.85
N ALA A 52 -18.11 -19.17 -33.37
CA ALA A 52 -18.14 -18.81 -31.96
C ALA A 52 -18.94 -19.82 -31.12
N GLU A 53 -20.10 -20.29 -31.60
CA GLU A 53 -20.87 -21.35 -30.94
C GLU A 53 -20.05 -22.63 -30.78
N LYS A 54 -19.29 -23.00 -31.82
CA LYS A 54 -18.43 -24.20 -31.80
C LYS A 54 -17.27 -24.11 -30.81
N GLN A 55 -16.61 -22.95 -30.73
CA GLN A 55 -15.57 -22.70 -29.73
C GLN A 55 -16.14 -22.69 -28.30
N ALA A 56 -17.40 -22.23 -28.12
CA ALA A 56 -18.10 -22.28 -26.83
C ALA A 56 -18.62 -23.69 -26.46
N GLU A 57 -18.62 -24.64 -27.39
CA GLU A 57 -18.90 -26.06 -27.14
C GLU A 57 -17.60 -26.83 -26.84
N GLU A 58 -16.54 -26.63 -27.63
CA GLU A 58 -15.19 -27.17 -27.36
C GLU A 58 -14.66 -26.75 -25.98
N ALA A 59 -14.87 -25.49 -25.57
CA ALA A 59 -14.49 -25.02 -24.22
C ALA A 59 -15.24 -25.73 -23.08
N LYS A 60 -16.49 -26.16 -23.30
CA LYS A 60 -17.30 -26.90 -22.31
C LYS A 60 -16.93 -28.38 -22.23
N GLU A 61 -16.42 -28.97 -23.31
CA GLU A 61 -15.82 -30.31 -23.23
C GLU A 61 -14.47 -30.26 -22.50
N ALA A 62 -13.66 -29.22 -22.72
CA ALA A 62 -12.40 -29.01 -21.98
C ALA A 62 -12.63 -28.81 -20.46
N GLU A 63 -13.54 -27.91 -20.05
CA GLU A 63 -13.91 -27.69 -18.65
C GLU A 63 -14.44 -28.98 -17.96
N LYS A 64 -15.03 -29.89 -18.74
CA LYS A 64 -15.56 -31.16 -18.28
C LYS A 64 -14.50 -32.26 -18.17
N ALA A 65 -13.48 -32.23 -19.04
CA ALA A 65 -12.30 -33.10 -18.93
C ALA A 65 -11.45 -32.73 -17.70
N GLU A 66 -11.18 -31.44 -17.49
CA GLU A 66 -10.41 -30.96 -16.33
C GLU A 66 -11.08 -31.33 -14.99
N LYS A 67 -12.42 -31.37 -14.97
CA LYS A 67 -13.22 -31.83 -13.82
C LYS A 67 -13.30 -33.35 -13.68
N GLN A 68 -12.92 -34.13 -14.69
CA GLN A 68 -12.73 -35.58 -14.55
C GLN A 68 -11.33 -35.90 -14.03
N ASP A 69 -10.28 -35.30 -14.60
CA ASP A 69 -8.89 -35.53 -14.15
C ASP A 69 -8.75 -35.22 -12.65
N ARG A 70 -9.32 -34.09 -12.19
CA ARG A 70 -9.31 -33.70 -10.78
C ARG A 70 -10.09 -34.66 -9.87
N GLN A 71 -11.06 -35.42 -10.40
CA GLN A 71 -11.75 -36.50 -9.66
C GLN A 71 -11.00 -37.84 -9.69
N GLU A 72 -10.02 -38.02 -10.57
CA GLU A 72 -9.14 -39.19 -10.55
C GLU A 72 -7.91 -38.96 -9.65
N GLU A 73 -7.43 -37.71 -9.50
CA GLU A 73 -6.42 -37.34 -8.49
C GLU A 73 -6.95 -37.49 -7.05
N GLU A 74 -8.16 -36.97 -6.75
CA GLU A 74 -8.82 -37.12 -5.43
C GLU A 74 -9.11 -38.59 -5.06
N GLN A 75 -9.01 -39.55 -6.00
CA GLN A 75 -9.17 -40.99 -5.75
C GLN A 75 -7.86 -41.76 -5.60
N GLN A 76 -6.68 -41.12 -5.69
CA GLN A 76 -5.38 -41.78 -5.45
C GLN A 76 -4.80 -41.49 -4.06
N GLU A 77 -5.08 -40.33 -3.45
CA GLU A 77 -4.57 -40.01 -2.10
C GLU A 77 -5.22 -40.85 -0.98
N ASP A 78 -6.44 -41.36 -1.16
CA ASP A 78 -7.19 -42.09 -0.12
C ASP A 78 -6.80 -43.59 -0.01
N THR A 79 -5.59 -43.96 -0.49
CA THR A 79 -5.09 -45.36 -0.48
C THR A 79 -3.71 -45.59 0.16
N GLU A 80 -3.19 -44.68 0.99
CA GLU A 80 -1.98 -44.98 1.79
C GLU A 80 -2.06 -44.52 3.28
N GLN A 81 -2.98 -45.13 4.05
CA GLN A 81 -2.93 -45.12 5.52
C GLN A 81 -3.01 -46.54 6.11
N VAL A 82 -1.90 -47.04 6.67
CA VAL A 82 -1.85 -48.21 7.55
C VAL A 82 -0.87 -47.93 8.70
N GLU A 83 -1.34 -48.05 9.94
CA GLU A 83 -0.53 -47.82 11.16
C GLU A 83 0.43 -49.00 11.50
N PRO A 84 1.47 -48.76 12.33
CA PRO A 84 2.58 -49.70 12.51
C PRO A 84 2.30 -50.89 13.44
N GLY A 85 2.90 -52.04 13.14
CA GLY A 85 2.87 -53.27 13.96
C GLY A 85 4.27 -53.91 14.11
N GLN A 86 4.49 -54.62 15.23
CA GLN A 86 5.84 -55.06 15.65
C GLN A 86 6.22 -56.50 15.26
N THR A 87 7.52 -56.79 15.37
CA THR A 87 8.19 -58.10 15.57
C THR A 87 8.49 -58.99 14.35
N GLY A 88 9.71 -59.57 14.35
CA GLY A 88 10.16 -60.62 13.43
C GLY A 88 11.70 -60.70 13.30
N HIS A 89 12.31 -61.81 13.71
CA HIS A 89 13.62 -62.24 13.17
C HIS A 89 13.40 -62.94 11.83
N ASP A 90 14.35 -62.89 10.90
CA ASP A 90 15.25 -64.05 10.68
C ASP A 90 16.55 -63.66 9.92
N GLU A 91 17.46 -64.62 9.79
CA GLU A 91 18.82 -64.49 9.24
C GLU A 91 18.90 -64.60 7.69
N GLY A 92 20.03 -64.20 7.08
CA GLY A 92 20.29 -64.40 5.65
C GLY A 92 21.59 -63.77 5.12
N GLU A 93 22.68 -64.54 5.06
CA GLU A 93 23.94 -64.18 4.37
C GLU A 93 23.91 -64.55 2.87
N GLU A 94 24.66 -63.80 2.04
CA GLU A 94 25.52 -64.21 0.89
C GLU A 94 25.77 -62.96 -0.01
N THR A 95 26.93 -62.29 -0.03
CA THR A 95 28.29 -62.63 -0.54
C THR A 95 28.47 -62.59 -2.07
N GLY A 96 29.48 -61.82 -2.53
CA GLY A 96 29.92 -61.70 -3.95
C GLY A 96 29.93 -60.22 -4.41
N ALA A 97 31.02 -59.55 -4.82
CA ALA A 97 32.23 -59.92 -5.57
C ALA A 97 31.95 -60.28 -7.05
N GLU A 98 32.67 -59.78 -8.07
CA GLU A 98 33.84 -58.87 -8.07
C GLU A 98 34.08 -58.25 -9.49
N GLN A 99 34.94 -57.21 -9.56
CA GLN A 99 35.79 -56.77 -10.70
C GLN A 99 35.23 -56.59 -12.15
N GLY A 100 35.78 -55.60 -12.88
CA GLY A 100 35.91 -55.75 -14.34
C GLY A 100 36.09 -54.48 -15.19
N MET A 101 37.33 -54.23 -15.62
CA MET A 101 37.78 -53.34 -16.71
C MET A 101 36.89 -53.41 -17.99
N ASP A 102 36.86 -52.42 -18.89
CA ASP A 102 38.04 -51.95 -19.65
C ASP A 102 37.84 -50.61 -20.37
N ALA A 103 38.93 -50.03 -20.92
CA ALA A 103 38.94 -48.73 -21.58
C ALA A 103 39.28 -48.81 -23.09
N LYS A 104 38.69 -47.92 -23.91
CA LYS A 104 39.24 -47.60 -25.25
C LYS A 104 38.73 -46.29 -25.86
N ASN A 105 39.68 -45.45 -26.28
CA ASN A 105 39.52 -44.38 -27.28
C ASN A 105 39.79 -44.98 -28.68
N PRO A 106 39.36 -44.37 -29.80
CA PRO A 106 40.26 -43.38 -30.43
C PRO A 106 39.58 -42.20 -31.17
N GLN A 107 40.09 -40.99 -30.88
CA GLN A 107 40.61 -39.98 -31.81
C GLN A 107 40.27 -40.07 -33.32
N GLU A 108 39.76 -38.97 -33.86
CA GLU A 108 40.06 -38.45 -35.21
C GLU A 108 40.58 -36.99 -35.09
N ASP A 109 41.23 -36.45 -36.14
CA ASP A 109 42.12 -35.28 -36.07
C ASP A 109 42.20 -34.54 -37.43
N ASP A 110 41.68 -33.31 -37.49
CA ASP A 110 41.60 -32.46 -38.70
C ASP A 110 41.97 -31.00 -38.38
N GLY A 111 43.27 -30.69 -38.34
CA GLY A 111 43.77 -29.33 -38.12
C GLY A 111 43.93 -28.48 -39.39
N ASN A 112 44.03 -27.15 -39.23
CA ASN A 112 44.65 -26.26 -40.21
C ASN A 112 45.29 -25.05 -39.50
N ALA A 113 46.35 -24.45 -40.06
CA ALA A 113 47.22 -23.53 -39.30
C ALA A 113 47.89 -22.40 -40.12
N SER A 114 47.93 -21.21 -39.50
CA SER A 114 48.98 -20.17 -39.67
C SER A 114 49.09 -19.46 -41.05
N PRO A 115 49.97 -18.44 -41.25
CA PRO A 115 50.93 -17.79 -40.32
C PRO A 115 50.90 -16.22 -40.33
N ASP A 116 52.01 -15.64 -39.85
CA ASP A 116 52.52 -14.24 -39.92
C ASP A 116 51.84 -13.20 -39.00
N GLU A 117 52.49 -12.61 -37.97
CA GLU A 117 53.78 -11.90 -37.85
C GLU A 117 53.79 -10.45 -38.40
N ASN A 118 54.08 -9.46 -37.54
CA ASN A 118 55.39 -8.79 -37.52
C ASN A 118 55.65 -7.90 -36.28
N THR A 119 56.93 -7.64 -36.00
CA THR A 119 57.61 -6.98 -34.86
C THR A 119 57.31 -5.51 -34.52
N GLY A 120 57.65 -5.10 -33.28
CA GLY A 120 58.29 -3.79 -32.99
C GLY A 120 58.11 -3.28 -31.54
N ASN A 121 59.08 -3.42 -30.61
CA ASN A 121 60.20 -2.49 -30.28
C ASN A 121 59.77 -1.06 -29.82
N THR A 122 60.27 -0.46 -28.72
CA THR A 122 61.28 -0.86 -27.70
C THR A 122 61.23 0.08 -26.45
N GLU A 123 61.81 -0.35 -25.31
CA GLU A 123 62.68 0.39 -24.31
C GLU A 123 62.56 1.93 -24.08
N ASN A 124 62.92 2.58 -22.95
CA ASN A 124 63.47 2.29 -21.59
C ASN A 124 63.22 3.59 -20.74
N GLY A 125 63.45 3.76 -19.43
CA GLY A 125 64.02 3.00 -18.29
C GLY A 125 63.58 3.71 -16.97
N GLU A 126 63.81 3.20 -15.75
CA GLU A 126 65.03 3.35 -14.91
C GLU A 126 65.44 4.83 -14.63
N ASP A 127 65.78 5.30 -13.41
CA ASP A 127 66.10 4.62 -12.13
C ASP A 127 65.84 5.50 -10.86
N ARG A 128 66.20 4.96 -9.67
CA ARG A 128 66.44 5.48 -8.28
C ARG A 128 66.82 6.99 -8.09
N THR A 129 66.85 7.61 -6.90
CA THR A 129 67.14 7.13 -5.51
C THR A 129 66.68 8.12 -4.40
N GLU A 130 66.62 7.62 -3.15
CA GLU A 130 66.88 8.25 -1.82
C GLU A 130 67.08 9.79 -1.67
N GLU A 131 66.40 10.42 -0.69
CA GLU A 131 67.00 10.92 0.59
C GLU A 131 65.98 11.59 1.56
N GLU A 132 66.14 11.35 2.87
CA GLU A 132 65.72 12.21 3.99
C GLU A 132 66.96 13.05 4.44
N PRO A 133 66.91 14.16 5.22
CA PRO A 133 65.93 14.46 6.29
C PRO A 133 65.59 15.96 6.62
N LYS A 134 64.44 16.20 7.30
CA LYS A 134 64.25 17.08 8.50
C LYS A 134 64.54 18.61 8.45
N VAL A 135 64.01 19.34 9.46
CA VAL A 135 64.43 20.66 10.04
C VAL A 135 63.49 21.89 9.85
N THR A 136 62.69 22.14 10.90
CA THR A 136 62.23 23.43 11.50
C THR A 136 61.39 24.47 10.72
N ASP A 137 60.16 24.64 11.22
CA ASP A 137 59.41 25.90 11.50
C ASP A 137 60.34 27.01 12.11
N PRO A 138 60.10 28.35 12.05
CA PRO A 138 58.77 28.96 12.24
C PRO A 138 58.51 30.36 11.60
N GLU A 139 57.40 31.00 12.03
CA GLU A 139 57.14 32.46 12.03
C GLU A 139 56.84 33.14 10.64
N GLN A 140 56.05 34.22 10.51
CA GLN A 140 55.25 35.02 11.47
C GLN A 140 54.15 35.86 10.77
N GLN A 141 53.40 36.63 11.58
CA GLN A 141 52.47 37.73 11.26
C GLN A 141 51.12 37.36 10.61
N SER A 142 49.92 37.56 11.21
CA SER A 142 49.37 38.50 12.23
C SER A 142 48.86 39.85 11.72
N THR A 143 47.57 40.11 11.97
CA THR A 143 47.09 41.40 12.51
C THR A 143 45.97 41.14 13.52
N ASP A 144 46.19 41.49 14.78
CA ASP A 144 45.15 41.58 15.81
C ASP A 144 44.10 42.65 15.43
N SER A 145 42.89 42.69 15.99
CA SER A 145 42.58 43.08 17.37
C SER A 145 41.06 43.36 17.47
N ALA A 146 40.37 43.38 18.62
CA ALA A 146 40.63 43.05 20.02
C ALA A 146 39.28 42.54 20.61
N ALA A 147 39.22 41.58 21.54
CA ALA A 147 39.51 41.69 22.98
C ALA A 147 38.67 42.78 23.71
N GLU A 148 38.14 42.58 24.92
CA GLU A 148 38.24 41.45 25.86
C GLU A 148 37.12 41.53 26.94
N SER A 149 36.58 40.42 27.46
CA SER A 149 36.78 39.91 28.84
C SER A 149 35.39 39.59 29.49
N GLY A 150 35.23 38.67 30.44
CA GLY A 150 36.15 37.66 30.97
C GLY A 150 35.50 36.78 32.07
N ALA A 151 35.99 35.54 32.17
CA ALA A 151 36.26 34.69 33.36
C ALA A 151 35.69 35.09 34.76
N ASP A 152 35.33 34.17 35.69
CA ASP A 152 35.42 32.69 35.71
C ASP A 152 34.54 32.08 36.82
N ALA A 153 34.45 30.74 36.82
CA ALA A 153 34.33 29.79 37.96
C ALA A 153 33.34 30.00 39.14
N ALA A 154 32.83 28.88 39.66
CA ALA A 154 31.87 28.83 40.78
C ALA A 154 32.49 28.40 42.13
N ASN A 155 31.83 28.76 43.25
CA ASN A 155 31.61 27.83 44.36
C ASN A 155 30.38 28.22 45.24
N ALA A 156 29.97 27.31 46.13
CA ALA A 156 28.75 27.33 46.92
C ALA A 156 28.67 28.37 48.06
N GLU A 157 27.43 28.73 48.47
CA GLU A 157 26.88 28.34 49.79
C GLU A 157 25.36 28.60 49.93
N LYS A 158 24.76 28.12 51.03
CA LYS A 158 23.34 28.24 51.47
C LYS A 158 23.36 28.76 52.93
N PRO A 159 22.26 29.17 53.61
CA PRO A 159 20.87 29.36 53.16
C PRO A 159 20.09 30.60 53.76
N ALA A 160 18.88 30.82 53.24
CA ALA A 160 17.63 31.21 53.97
C ALA A 160 17.40 32.63 54.56
N LYS A 161 16.09 32.93 54.73
CA LYS A 161 15.42 33.92 55.62
C LYS A 161 15.46 35.41 55.20
N ASN A 162 14.43 36.24 55.45
CA ASN A 162 13.06 36.01 55.98
C ASN A 162 12.11 37.21 55.65
N GLU A 163 10.83 37.14 56.10
CA GLU A 163 9.94 38.30 56.45
C GLU A 163 9.44 39.20 55.28
N THR A 164 8.24 39.83 55.29
CA THR A 164 7.03 39.83 56.16
C THR A 164 5.79 40.19 55.26
N GLU A 165 4.57 39.65 55.44
CA GLU A 165 3.44 40.18 56.27
C GLU A 165 2.74 41.44 55.62
N THR A 166 1.47 41.86 55.83
CA THR A 166 0.45 41.66 56.90
C THR A 166 -1.00 42.04 56.42
N GLU A 167 -2.05 41.27 56.80
CA GLU A 167 -3.48 41.71 57.03
C GLU A 167 -4.39 42.29 55.89
N LYS A 168 -5.76 42.38 55.96
CA LYS A 168 -6.79 42.04 56.99
C LYS A 168 -8.24 41.77 56.46
N GLN A 169 -9.01 40.98 57.24
CA GLN A 169 -10.48 40.94 57.58
C GLN A 169 -11.51 41.82 56.83
N THR A 170 -12.81 41.46 56.67
CA THR A 170 -13.87 40.97 57.63
C THR A 170 -14.82 39.93 56.96
N GLY A 171 -15.73 39.15 57.57
CA GLY A 171 -16.59 39.24 58.80
C GLY A 171 -18.05 39.53 58.38
N GLU A 172 -19.15 38.91 58.84
CA GLU A 172 -19.54 38.06 60.01
C GLU A 172 -20.83 37.24 59.59
N VAL A 173 -21.62 36.37 60.28
CA VAL A 173 -22.02 36.05 61.68
C VAL A 173 -22.43 34.53 61.85
N LEU A 174 -23.44 34.19 62.68
CA LEU A 174 -23.97 32.87 63.15
C LEU A 174 -25.50 32.99 63.44
N PRO A 175 -26.30 32.02 64.02
CA PRO A 175 -26.07 30.69 64.65
C PRO A 175 -26.90 29.55 63.94
N GLU A 176 -27.43 28.40 64.45
CA GLU A 176 -27.76 27.78 65.77
C GLU A 176 -27.37 26.26 65.85
N GLU A 177 -28.09 25.38 66.58
CA GLU A 177 -27.58 24.10 67.15
C GLU A 177 -28.40 22.79 66.92
N GLU A 178 -27.72 21.66 67.20
CA GLU A 178 -28.17 20.28 67.55
C GLU A 178 -29.21 19.48 66.73
N SER A 179 -28.75 18.38 66.09
CA SER A 179 -29.13 17.00 66.49
C SER A 179 -28.29 15.93 65.76
N VAL A 180 -28.08 14.77 66.41
CA VAL A 180 -27.17 13.67 66.00
C VAL A 180 -27.65 12.34 66.61
N PRO A 181 -27.44 11.14 66.02
CA PRO A 181 -27.25 10.77 64.61
C PRO A 181 -28.36 9.80 64.09
N GLU A 182 -28.37 9.54 62.78
CA GLU A 182 -28.83 8.24 62.25
C GLU A 182 -27.89 7.79 61.11
N GLU A 183 -27.69 6.48 60.95
CA GLU A 183 -26.57 5.91 60.18
C GLU A 183 -26.91 5.81 58.68
N ILE A 184 -26.48 6.80 57.91
CA ILE A 184 -26.67 6.81 56.45
C ILE A 184 -25.58 5.96 55.78
N LEU A 185 -26.01 4.88 55.11
CA LEU A 185 -25.15 4.03 54.29
C LEU A 185 -24.44 4.85 53.20
N PRO A 186 -23.16 4.57 52.88
CA PRO A 186 -22.47 5.25 51.80
C PRO A 186 -23.21 5.02 50.48
N ALA A 187 -23.43 6.08 49.71
CA ALA A 187 -24.03 5.97 48.40
C ALA A 187 -23.19 5.06 47.50
N GLU A 188 -23.86 4.20 46.73
CA GLU A 188 -23.20 3.32 45.77
C GLU A 188 -22.40 4.18 44.77
N PRO A 189 -21.13 3.82 44.47
CA PRO A 189 -20.35 4.57 43.51
C PRO A 189 -21.03 4.49 42.14
N VAL A 190 -21.24 5.64 41.50
CA VAL A 190 -21.61 5.67 40.08
C VAL A 190 -20.43 5.12 39.30
N VAL A 191 -20.50 3.84 38.97
CA VAL A 191 -19.53 3.17 38.12
C VAL A 191 -19.68 3.78 36.74
N LEU A 192 -18.71 4.59 36.33
CA LEU A 192 -18.57 4.96 34.93
C LEU A 192 -18.11 3.70 34.21
N ASP A 193 -19.03 3.05 33.49
CA ASP A 193 -18.74 1.86 32.71
C ASP A 193 -17.92 2.26 31.48
N LEU A 194 -16.60 2.35 31.67
CA LEU A 194 -15.65 2.75 30.64
C LEU A 194 -15.26 1.57 29.73
N ALA A 195 -16.26 0.75 29.40
CA ALA A 195 -16.13 -0.36 28.46
C ALA A 195 -16.18 0.17 27.03
N ALA A 196 -15.08 0.02 26.29
CA ALA A 196 -14.96 0.23 24.85
C ALA A 196 -15.54 1.55 24.32
N VAL A 197 -14.77 2.64 24.51
CA VAL A 197 -14.60 3.56 23.36
C VAL A 197 -13.72 2.79 22.38
N GLU A 198 -14.33 2.17 21.37
CA GLU A 198 -13.55 1.68 20.22
C GLU A 198 -12.89 2.90 19.54
N PRO A 199 -11.61 2.85 19.18
CA PRO A 199 -10.99 3.94 18.44
C PRO A 199 -11.66 4.03 17.07
N GLU A 200 -12.30 5.17 16.78
CA GLU A 200 -12.95 5.39 15.49
C GLU A 200 -11.95 5.16 14.36
N ALA A 201 -12.26 4.22 13.46
CA ALA A 201 -11.37 3.86 12.37
C ALA A 201 -11.12 5.10 11.49
N PRO A 202 -9.87 5.43 11.12
CA PRO A 202 -9.58 6.68 10.43
C PRO A 202 -10.29 6.73 9.09
N SER A 203 -11.16 7.74 8.98
CA SER A 203 -11.89 8.06 7.78
C SER A 203 -11.10 9.00 6.89
N LEU A 204 -11.48 9.06 5.61
CA LEU A 204 -11.01 10.10 4.71
C LEU A 204 -11.99 11.27 4.70
N ALA A 205 -11.47 12.49 4.62
CA ALA A 205 -12.32 13.65 4.38
C ALA A 205 -12.83 13.58 2.93
N HIS A 206 -14.15 13.45 2.75
CA HIS A 206 -14.76 13.31 1.45
C HIS A 206 -16.09 14.08 1.38
N ARG A 207 -16.46 14.54 0.18
CA ARG A 207 -17.75 15.21 -0.08
C ARG A 207 -18.21 15.03 -1.52
N LYS A 208 -19.50 15.22 -1.75
CA LYS A 208 -20.13 15.13 -3.06
C LYS A 208 -21.17 16.23 -3.23
N TYR A 209 -21.11 16.95 -4.34
CA TYR A 209 -21.94 18.14 -4.55
C TYR A 209 -22.33 18.32 -6.02
N ALA A 210 -23.50 18.93 -6.25
CA ALA A 210 -24.00 19.26 -7.58
C ALA A 210 -24.22 20.77 -7.71
N ASP A 211 -23.39 21.43 -8.51
CA ASP A 211 -23.47 22.88 -8.74
C ASP A 211 -24.14 23.24 -10.06
N ARG A 212 -25.16 24.11 -9.97
CA ARG A 212 -26.04 24.43 -11.11
C ARG A 212 -25.40 25.48 -12.00
N ARG A 213 -25.23 25.13 -13.28
CA ARG A 213 -24.72 25.99 -14.34
C ARG A 213 -25.78 26.98 -14.82
N ALA A 214 -25.33 28.00 -15.54
CA ALA A 214 -26.19 29.07 -16.08
C ALA A 214 -27.15 28.60 -17.19
N ASP A 215 -26.97 27.40 -17.73
CA ASP A 215 -27.81 26.75 -18.74
C ASP A 215 -28.80 25.72 -18.15
N GLY A 216 -28.80 25.53 -16.83
CA GLY A 216 -29.64 24.55 -16.13
C GLY A 216 -29.08 23.13 -16.05
N THR A 217 -27.89 22.88 -16.59
CA THR A 217 -27.11 21.67 -16.33
C THR A 217 -26.37 21.78 -15.00
N TYR A 218 -25.67 20.72 -14.57
CA TYR A 218 -24.95 20.69 -13.30
C TYR A 218 -23.54 20.10 -13.49
N ASP A 219 -22.59 20.60 -12.73
CA ASP A 219 -21.34 19.92 -12.41
C ASP A 219 -21.56 19.06 -11.17
N LEU A 220 -21.50 17.73 -11.33
CA LEU A 220 -21.51 16.78 -10.22
C LEU A 220 -20.06 16.40 -9.90
N THR A 221 -19.59 16.78 -8.71
CA THR A 221 -18.22 16.51 -8.24
C THR A 221 -18.24 15.54 -7.07
N LEU A 222 -17.33 14.55 -7.11
CA LEU A 222 -16.95 13.73 -5.97
C LEU A 222 -15.51 14.10 -5.60
N GLU A 223 -15.28 14.45 -4.34
CA GLU A 223 -14.02 14.95 -3.80
C GLU A 223 -13.59 14.15 -2.57
N PHE A 224 -12.31 13.82 -2.47
CA PHE A 224 -11.74 13.13 -1.31
C PHE A 224 -10.28 13.55 -1.10
N THR A 225 -9.89 13.69 0.16
CA THR A 225 -8.54 14.08 0.59
C THR A 225 -7.79 12.87 1.10
N GLY A 226 -6.58 12.64 0.57
CA GLY A 226 -5.66 11.63 1.05
C GLY A 226 -5.15 11.95 2.46
N LYS A 227 -4.92 10.90 3.25
CA LYS A 227 -4.37 10.99 4.60
C LYS A 227 -3.22 10.01 4.76
N VAL A 228 -2.12 10.48 5.34
CA VAL A 228 -1.13 9.65 6.01
C VAL A 228 -1.39 9.72 7.51
N ASP A 229 -1.26 8.59 8.20
CA ASP A 229 -1.44 8.49 9.65
C ASP A 229 -0.33 7.63 10.26
N THR A 230 -0.14 7.79 11.56
CA THR A 230 0.70 6.90 12.39
C THR A 230 -0.13 6.11 13.40
N ASP A 231 -1.38 6.53 13.65
CA ASP A 231 -2.14 6.13 14.84
C ASP A 231 -3.43 5.40 14.42
N SER A 232 -3.32 4.14 13.93
CA SER A 232 -4.51 3.34 13.63
C SER A 232 -4.35 1.84 13.84
N GLN A 233 -4.94 1.37 14.95
CA GLN A 233 -4.99 -0.02 15.42
C GLN A 233 -3.60 -0.60 15.74
N GLU A 234 -3.54 -1.60 16.62
CA GLU A 234 -2.29 -2.23 17.07
C GLU A 234 -1.64 -3.02 15.91
N ARG A 235 -0.83 -2.34 15.09
CA ARG A 235 -0.08 -2.98 13.99
C ARG A 235 1.02 -3.83 14.60
N LYS A 236 0.85 -5.15 14.50
CA LYS A 236 1.85 -6.10 14.96
C LYS A 236 3.08 -6.06 14.06
N LEU A 237 4.23 -5.78 14.66
CA LEU A 237 5.49 -5.59 13.96
C LEU A 237 6.56 -6.50 14.56
N ASP A 238 7.16 -7.35 13.74
CA ASP A 238 8.24 -8.25 14.14
C ASP A 238 9.55 -7.74 13.52
N VAL A 239 10.39 -7.10 14.33
CA VAL A 239 11.69 -6.52 13.92
C VAL A 239 12.84 -7.49 14.21
N LEU A 240 13.41 -8.07 13.16
CA LEU A 240 14.61 -8.90 13.21
C LEU A 240 15.86 -8.06 12.90
N LEU A 241 16.74 -7.95 13.89
CA LEU A 241 18.09 -7.40 13.74
C LEU A 241 19.08 -8.53 13.48
N ILE A 242 19.83 -8.46 12.37
CA ILE A 242 20.91 -9.38 12.02
C ILE A 242 22.21 -8.57 12.07
N VAL A 243 22.97 -8.73 13.16
CA VAL A 243 24.07 -7.80 13.51
C VAL A 243 25.44 -8.48 13.49
N ASP A 244 26.35 -7.89 12.73
CA ASP A 244 27.76 -8.29 12.66
C ASP A 244 28.45 -8.13 14.03
N GLU A 245 29.05 -9.20 14.54
CA GLU A 245 29.88 -9.24 15.75
C GLU A 245 31.34 -9.67 15.46
N SER A 246 31.82 -9.47 14.23
CA SER A 246 33.21 -9.67 13.82
C SER A 246 34.22 -8.80 14.59
N GLY A 247 35.50 -9.10 14.43
CA GLY A 247 36.59 -8.36 15.08
C GLY A 247 36.72 -6.90 14.61
N SER A 248 36.32 -6.58 13.38
CA SER A 248 36.34 -5.21 12.83
C SER A 248 35.36 -4.28 13.55
N MET A 249 34.23 -4.80 14.05
CA MET A 249 33.26 -4.02 14.83
C MET A 249 33.85 -3.45 16.14
N THR A 250 35.05 -3.91 16.56
CA THR A 250 35.79 -3.32 17.69
C THR A 250 36.61 -2.07 17.36
N TYR A 251 36.76 -1.72 16.07
CA TYR A 251 37.55 -0.59 15.57
C TYR A 251 36.76 0.73 15.61
N SER A 252 37.44 1.85 15.34
CA SER A 252 36.80 3.17 15.19
C SER A 252 35.86 3.21 13.97
N MET A 253 34.92 4.16 13.94
CA MET A 253 34.14 4.45 12.71
C MET A 253 35.04 4.79 11.51
N GLY A 254 36.24 5.33 11.74
CA GLY A 254 37.26 5.61 10.72
C GLY A 254 38.04 4.39 10.24
N GLY A 255 37.88 3.22 10.87
CA GLY A 255 38.66 2.00 10.57
C GLY A 255 39.94 1.86 11.38
N ASP A 256 40.29 2.84 12.22
CA ASP A 256 41.46 2.75 13.08
C ASP A 256 41.32 1.60 14.08
N LYS A 257 42.36 0.77 14.16
CA LYS A 257 42.47 -0.29 15.18
C LYS A 257 42.83 0.26 16.57
N GLU A 258 42.74 1.58 16.77
CA GLU A 258 43.05 2.26 18.03
C GLU A 258 42.08 1.86 19.14
N THR A 259 42.64 1.63 20.34
CA THR A 259 41.91 1.07 21.47
C THR A 259 41.10 2.09 22.28
N ASN A 260 40.58 3.14 21.64
CA ASN A 260 39.74 4.15 22.29
C ASN A 260 38.25 3.81 22.12
N TYR A 261 37.73 3.03 23.07
CA TYR A 261 36.46 2.32 22.94
C TYR A 261 35.20 3.19 22.83
N THR A 262 35.31 4.47 23.17
CA THR A 262 34.20 5.40 23.30
C THR A 262 33.46 5.71 21.99
N ASN A 263 34.03 5.31 20.85
CA ASN A 263 33.49 5.53 19.50
C ASN A 263 33.74 4.32 18.57
N SER A 264 33.67 3.10 19.13
CA SER A 264 33.77 1.87 18.34
C SER A 264 32.49 1.57 17.55
N ARG A 265 32.62 0.91 16.39
CA ARG A 265 31.49 0.57 15.50
C ARG A 265 30.39 -0.20 16.24
N TRP A 266 30.75 -1.20 17.04
CA TRP A 266 29.84 -1.93 17.94
C TRP A 266 29.15 -1.03 18.96
N TYR A 267 29.88 -0.13 19.63
CA TYR A 267 29.29 0.78 20.61
C TYR A 267 28.25 1.70 19.97
N ASN A 268 28.56 2.26 18.80
CA ASN A 268 27.63 3.12 18.08
C ASN A 268 26.41 2.35 17.54
N ALA A 269 26.60 1.11 17.07
CA ALA A 269 25.51 0.22 16.69
C ALA A 269 24.56 -0.03 17.88
N LYS A 270 25.08 -0.31 19.09
CA LYS A 270 24.24 -0.47 20.29
C LYS A 270 23.40 0.77 20.63
N LEU A 271 24.01 1.96 20.54
CA LEU A 271 23.29 3.22 20.80
C LEU A 271 22.21 3.49 19.75
N ALA A 272 22.49 3.22 18.48
CA ALA A 272 21.52 3.36 17.40
C ALA A 272 20.37 2.34 17.54
N ILE A 273 20.67 1.06 17.75
CA ILE A 273 19.65 0.01 17.92
C ILE A 273 18.72 0.33 19.09
N GLN A 274 19.25 0.84 20.21
CA GLN A 274 18.41 1.30 21.31
C GLN A 274 17.52 2.49 20.88
N GLN A 275 18.03 3.46 20.09
CA GLN A 275 17.18 4.55 19.60
C GLN A 275 16.08 4.06 18.64
N LEU A 276 16.34 3.04 17.81
CA LEU A 276 15.31 2.44 16.95
C LEU A 276 14.18 1.85 17.78
N ILE A 277 14.52 1.02 18.77
CA ILE A 277 13.58 0.46 19.74
C ILE A 277 12.83 1.60 20.45
N ASP A 278 13.56 2.54 21.07
CA ASP A 278 12.98 3.70 21.75
C ASP A 278 12.10 4.56 20.83
N THR A 279 12.22 4.49 19.51
CA THR A 279 11.37 5.22 18.56
C THR A 279 10.08 4.44 18.26
N LEU A 280 10.20 3.13 18.03
CA LEU A 280 9.06 2.26 17.72
C LEU A 280 8.18 2.03 18.97
N GLU A 281 8.76 1.82 20.16
CA GLU A 281 8.03 1.70 21.44
C GLU A 281 7.28 2.98 21.87
N LYS A 282 7.47 4.11 21.17
CA LYS A 282 6.74 5.37 21.41
C LYS A 282 5.57 5.59 20.45
N ASN A 283 5.33 4.67 19.52
CA ASN A 283 4.15 4.70 18.67
C ASN A 283 3.06 3.83 19.32
N ASP A 284 2.04 4.47 19.90
CA ASP A 284 0.92 3.79 20.57
C ASP A 284 0.04 2.96 19.59
N GLY A 285 0.31 3.01 18.28
CA GLY A 285 -0.29 2.19 17.23
C GLY A 285 0.55 0.97 16.81
N LEU A 286 1.67 0.65 17.46
CA LEU A 286 2.48 -0.54 17.17
C LEU A 286 2.54 -1.54 18.34
N ASP A 287 2.32 -2.81 18.03
CA ASP A 287 2.62 -3.96 18.90
C ASP A 287 3.95 -4.59 18.43
N VAL A 288 5.08 -4.16 18.98
CA VAL A 288 6.41 -4.51 18.48
C VAL A 288 7.07 -5.64 19.26
N HIS A 289 7.48 -6.69 18.55
CA HIS A 289 8.38 -7.73 19.06
C HIS A 289 9.71 -7.66 18.30
N TYR A 290 10.80 -7.96 19.00
CA TYR A 290 12.15 -7.94 18.48
C TYR A 290 12.80 -9.31 18.54
N SER A 291 13.60 -9.63 17.53
CA SER A 291 14.58 -10.71 17.57
C SER A 291 15.96 -10.13 17.21
N ILE A 292 17.00 -10.60 17.89
CA ILE A 292 18.38 -10.19 17.62
C ILE A 292 19.20 -11.43 17.36
N VAL A 293 19.58 -11.60 16.10
CA VAL A 293 20.62 -12.52 15.64
C VAL A 293 21.92 -11.75 15.55
N THR A 294 23.00 -12.34 16.04
CA THR A 294 24.35 -11.84 15.80
C THR A 294 25.19 -12.90 15.08
N TYR A 295 26.17 -12.47 14.29
CA TYR A 295 27.01 -13.36 13.50
C TYR A 295 28.45 -12.85 13.37
N SER A 296 29.41 -13.76 13.38
CA SER A 296 30.81 -13.47 13.00
C SER A 296 31.32 -14.56 12.06
N GLY A 297 32.41 -15.25 12.40
CA GLY A 297 33.02 -16.28 11.57
C GLY A 297 34.32 -16.75 12.20
N SER A 298 34.45 -18.06 12.46
CA SER A 298 35.70 -18.66 12.92
C SER A 298 35.90 -20.04 12.31
N GLU A 299 37.12 -20.35 11.89
CA GLU A 299 37.46 -21.74 11.64
C GLU A 299 37.48 -22.56 12.94
N ASN A 300 37.24 -23.87 12.81
CA ASN A 300 37.51 -24.89 13.84
C ASN A 300 36.72 -24.79 15.17
N ASP A 301 35.62 -24.04 15.26
CA ASP A 301 34.81 -23.93 16.49
C ASP A 301 33.50 -24.76 16.48
N GLY A 302 33.00 -25.18 15.30
CA GLY A 302 31.88 -26.13 15.19
C GLY A 302 31.41 -26.41 13.76
N THR A 303 30.10 -26.69 13.63
CA THR A 303 29.36 -26.59 12.36
C THR A 303 28.08 -25.76 12.56
N TRP A 304 27.74 -24.93 11.56
CA TRP A 304 26.53 -24.07 11.55
C TRP A 304 26.39 -23.09 12.75
N ASN A 305 27.50 -22.70 13.36
CA ASN A 305 27.55 -22.03 14.68
C ASN A 305 28.11 -20.59 14.70
N ASP A 306 28.57 -20.02 13.59
CA ASP A 306 29.05 -18.61 13.51
C ASP A 306 27.95 -17.57 13.83
N ALA A 307 26.69 -17.99 14.05
CA ALA A 307 25.57 -17.09 14.32
C ALA A 307 24.64 -17.56 15.45
N GLN A 308 24.30 -16.64 16.36
CA GLN A 308 23.54 -16.89 17.59
C GLN A 308 22.30 -15.97 17.68
N THR A 309 21.17 -16.54 18.11
CA THR A 309 20.04 -15.75 18.63
C THR A 309 20.40 -15.21 20.02
N ARG A 310 20.61 -13.89 20.15
CA ARG A 310 20.86 -13.17 21.42
C ARG A 310 19.55 -12.79 22.12
N VAL A 311 18.52 -12.48 21.33
CA VAL A 311 17.14 -12.22 21.75
C VAL A 311 16.23 -13.03 20.83
N ASP A 312 15.41 -13.92 21.40
CA ASP A 312 14.28 -14.55 20.70
C ASP A 312 13.06 -13.61 20.80
N TRP A 313 12.07 -13.82 19.93
CA TRP A 313 10.94 -12.91 19.72
C TRP A 313 10.24 -12.47 21.02
N SER A 314 10.47 -11.21 21.41
CA SER A 314 10.01 -10.63 22.69
C SER A 314 9.82 -9.10 22.59
N PRO A 315 8.92 -8.49 23.38
CA PRO A 315 8.76 -7.04 23.43
C PRO A 315 9.96 -6.38 24.12
N ALA A 316 10.22 -5.09 23.86
CA ALA A 316 11.43 -4.42 24.34
C ALA A 316 11.60 -4.47 25.88
N ALA A 317 10.49 -4.49 26.62
CA ALA A 317 10.47 -4.56 28.08
C ALA A 317 11.12 -5.82 28.68
N GLU A 318 11.33 -6.90 27.90
CA GLU A 318 11.95 -8.15 28.38
C GLU A 318 13.48 -8.22 28.23
N PHE A 319 14.10 -7.21 27.60
CA PHE A 319 15.56 -7.17 27.41
C PHE A 319 16.14 -5.76 27.47
N SER A 320 17.47 -5.67 27.36
CA SER A 320 18.18 -4.42 27.14
C SER A 320 19.32 -4.65 26.16
N ILE A 321 19.60 -3.68 25.28
CA ILE A 321 20.72 -3.77 24.34
C ILE A 321 22.07 -3.70 25.09
N SER A 322 22.15 -2.81 26.07
CA SER A 322 23.30 -2.60 26.94
C SER A 322 22.82 -2.25 28.35
N GLY A 323 23.46 -2.78 29.39
CA GLY A 323 23.25 -2.34 30.77
C GLY A 323 23.92 -0.99 31.08
N ASN A 324 24.72 -0.46 30.14
CA ASN A 324 25.38 0.84 30.24
C ASN A 324 25.44 1.51 28.84
N LEU A 325 24.51 2.43 28.60
CA LEU A 325 24.40 3.23 27.37
C LEU A 325 25.02 4.64 27.49
N THR A 326 25.52 5.00 28.68
CA THR A 326 25.82 6.41 29.03
C THR A 326 27.25 6.66 29.52
N ASN A 327 27.99 5.63 29.92
CA ASN A 327 29.38 5.72 30.38
C ASN A 327 30.32 4.91 29.45
N PRO A 328 30.98 5.56 28.48
CA PRO A 328 31.76 4.86 27.45
C PRO A 328 33.15 4.37 27.92
N GLN A 329 33.52 4.60 29.18
CA GLN A 329 34.83 4.18 29.73
C GLN A 329 34.93 2.66 29.98
N GLU A 330 33.82 1.93 30.10
CA GLU A 330 33.85 0.48 30.34
C GLU A 330 33.92 -0.29 29.01
N ARG A 331 35.16 -0.70 28.69
CA ARG A 331 35.54 -1.53 27.54
C ARG A 331 34.74 -2.84 27.52
N TYR A 332 33.62 -2.84 26.80
CA TYR A 332 32.60 -3.89 26.77
C TYR A 332 31.94 -4.11 28.14
N SER A 333 31.34 -3.04 28.68
CA SER A 333 30.53 -2.96 29.92
C SER A 333 29.98 -4.30 30.40
N THR A 334 30.29 -4.71 31.62
CA THR A 334 29.76 -5.94 32.23
C THR A 334 28.33 -5.74 32.78
N GLY A 335 27.48 -5.04 32.02
CA GLY A 335 26.16 -4.54 32.44
C GLY A 335 25.03 -5.55 32.32
N GLY A 336 25.25 -6.70 31.68
CA GLY A 336 24.24 -7.75 31.49
C GLY A 336 23.27 -7.49 30.34
N GLY A 337 23.48 -6.45 29.51
CA GLY A 337 22.75 -6.25 28.27
C GLY A 337 23.04 -7.35 27.24
N ARG A 338 22.14 -7.50 26.26
CA ARG A 338 22.20 -8.57 25.27
C ARG A 338 23.41 -8.46 24.33
N LEU A 339 23.94 -7.25 24.14
CA LEU A 339 25.13 -6.94 23.33
C LEU A 339 26.32 -6.46 24.21
N ASP A 340 26.33 -6.79 25.50
CA ASP A 340 27.41 -6.45 26.46
C ASP A 340 28.56 -7.47 26.48
N TYR A 341 29.26 -7.55 25.35
CA TYR A 341 30.47 -8.36 25.18
C TYR A 341 31.40 -7.75 24.12
N LYS A 342 32.53 -8.40 23.89
CA LYS A 342 33.50 -8.06 22.83
C LYS A 342 33.20 -8.82 21.53
N PRO A 343 32.97 -8.14 20.40
CA PRO A 343 33.02 -8.71 19.05
C PRO A 343 34.37 -9.36 18.68
N SER A 344 34.32 -10.46 17.93
CA SER A 344 35.46 -11.27 17.50
C SER A 344 35.09 -12.26 16.38
N GLY A 345 36.07 -12.59 15.55
CA GLY A 345 35.90 -13.43 14.35
C GLY A 345 36.11 -12.63 13.06
N GLY A 346 35.96 -13.28 11.91
CA GLY A 346 35.69 -12.63 10.63
C GLY A 346 34.18 -12.49 10.41
N THR A 347 33.75 -12.47 9.15
CA THR A 347 32.40 -12.01 8.78
C THR A 347 31.68 -13.01 7.86
N ASN A 348 30.79 -13.84 8.42
CA ASN A 348 29.97 -14.82 7.69
C ASN A 348 28.53 -14.32 7.50
N TYR A 349 28.30 -13.57 6.42
CA TYR A 349 26.96 -13.10 6.03
C TYR A 349 25.96 -14.25 5.88
N GLN A 350 26.40 -15.39 5.34
CA GLN A 350 25.54 -16.56 5.16
C GLN A 350 25.02 -17.07 6.51
N ALA A 351 25.85 -17.09 7.56
CA ALA A 351 25.44 -17.49 8.90
C ALA A 351 24.37 -16.56 9.48
N GLY A 352 24.58 -15.24 9.39
CA GLY A 352 23.60 -14.24 9.83
C GLY A 352 22.25 -14.39 9.11
N LEU A 353 22.27 -14.46 7.78
CA LEU A 353 21.07 -14.62 6.94
C LEU A 353 20.38 -15.98 7.17
N ARG A 354 21.15 -17.06 7.34
CA ARG A 354 20.64 -18.40 7.66
C ARG A 354 19.94 -18.41 9.03
N LYS A 355 20.55 -17.79 10.04
CA LYS A 355 19.99 -17.75 11.39
C LYS A 355 18.80 -16.80 11.50
N GLY A 356 18.81 -15.69 10.75
CA GLY A 356 17.64 -14.85 10.55
C GLY A 356 16.48 -15.57 9.87
N ALA A 357 16.76 -16.39 8.85
CA ALA A 357 15.75 -17.22 8.19
C ALA A 357 15.14 -18.29 9.11
N GLU A 358 15.90 -18.83 10.08
CA GLU A 358 15.35 -19.67 11.16
C GLU A 358 14.42 -18.88 12.09
N GLN A 359 14.77 -17.64 12.45
CA GLN A 359 13.94 -16.79 13.31
C GLN A 359 12.62 -16.39 12.65
N LEU A 360 12.63 -15.98 11.37
CA LEU A 360 11.44 -15.65 10.58
C LEU A 360 10.48 -16.85 10.40
N LYS A 361 11.01 -18.08 10.43
CA LYS A 361 10.26 -19.34 10.27
C LYS A 361 10.00 -20.06 11.61
N SER A 362 10.30 -19.40 12.73
CA SER A 362 10.08 -19.95 14.07
C SER A 362 8.61 -19.87 14.48
N LYS A 363 8.21 -20.65 15.49
CA LYS A 363 6.86 -20.57 16.08
C LYS A 363 6.66 -19.36 17.00
N SER A 364 7.73 -18.64 17.32
CA SER A 364 7.70 -17.41 18.15
C SER A 364 7.50 -16.15 17.29
N ALA A 365 7.79 -16.23 15.99
CA ALA A 365 7.43 -15.19 15.02
C ALA A 365 5.91 -15.19 14.81
N ARG A 366 5.28 -14.02 14.85
CA ARG A 366 3.82 -13.88 14.81
C ARG A 366 3.33 -13.93 13.36
N SER A 367 2.47 -14.88 13.01
CA SER A 367 2.00 -15.06 11.62
C SER A 367 1.12 -13.93 11.11
N ASP A 368 0.57 -13.12 12.02
CA ASP A 368 -0.27 -11.95 11.80
C ASP A 368 0.48 -10.62 11.92
N ALA A 369 1.81 -10.64 12.07
CA ALA A 369 2.65 -9.45 12.17
C ALA A 369 3.47 -9.20 10.89
N GLU A 370 3.60 -7.93 10.49
CA GLU A 370 4.54 -7.53 9.44
C GLU A 370 5.99 -7.83 9.87
N LYS A 371 6.87 -8.09 8.90
CA LYS A 371 8.27 -8.53 9.17
C LYS A 371 9.27 -7.50 8.67
N VAL A 372 9.99 -6.88 9.59
CA VAL A 372 11.09 -5.95 9.32
C VAL A 372 12.41 -6.67 9.55
N VAL A 373 13.35 -6.57 8.62
CA VAL A 373 14.67 -7.18 8.73
C VAL A 373 15.75 -6.14 8.48
N LEU A 374 16.59 -5.89 9.49
CA LEU A 374 17.75 -4.99 9.41
C LEU A 374 19.02 -5.82 9.41
N PHE A 375 19.80 -5.76 8.34
CA PHE A 375 21.09 -6.43 8.21
C PHE A 375 22.23 -5.41 8.34
N LEU A 376 23.01 -5.52 9.42
CA LEU A 376 24.11 -4.62 9.77
C LEU A 376 25.45 -5.32 9.51
N SER A 377 26.41 -4.61 8.92
CA SER A 377 27.82 -5.03 8.84
C SER A 377 28.79 -3.84 8.71
N ASP A 378 30.07 -4.07 9.02
CA ASP A 378 31.15 -3.09 8.86
C ASP A 378 32.23 -3.52 7.85
N GLY A 379 32.00 -4.64 7.14
CA GLY A 379 32.95 -5.22 6.20
C GLY A 379 32.32 -6.21 5.23
N LYS A 380 32.99 -6.45 4.09
CA LYS A 380 32.70 -7.55 3.16
C LYS A 380 32.64 -8.91 3.87
N PRO A 381 31.86 -9.90 3.37
CA PRO A 381 31.92 -11.26 3.90
C PRO A 381 33.29 -11.88 3.63
N THR A 382 33.87 -12.52 4.65
CA THR A 382 35.19 -13.20 4.58
C THR A 382 35.14 -14.67 4.97
N PHE A 383 33.97 -15.16 5.41
CA PHE A 383 33.68 -16.55 5.69
C PHE A 383 32.29 -16.95 5.18
N TYR A 384 32.07 -18.25 5.00
CA TYR A 384 30.79 -18.90 4.68
C TYR A 384 30.81 -20.36 5.17
N TYR A 385 29.71 -21.10 5.02
CA TYR A 385 29.70 -22.55 5.30
C TYR A 385 29.94 -23.38 4.04
N ASP A 386 30.83 -24.37 4.17
CA ASP A 386 30.98 -25.45 3.22
C ASP A 386 29.72 -26.36 3.19
N LYS A 387 29.73 -27.38 2.31
CA LYS A 387 28.65 -28.36 2.15
C LYS A 387 28.37 -29.20 3.42
N ASN A 388 29.35 -29.34 4.33
CA ASN A 388 29.23 -30.08 5.60
C ASN A 388 28.67 -29.17 6.71
N GLY A 389 28.80 -27.85 6.55
CA GLY A 389 28.50 -26.84 7.55
C GLY A 389 29.72 -26.33 8.31
N GLU A 390 30.93 -26.67 7.85
CA GLU A 390 32.19 -26.19 8.42
C GLU A 390 32.50 -24.79 7.88
N THR A 391 33.03 -23.90 8.72
CA THR A 391 33.35 -22.53 8.32
C THR A 391 34.56 -22.49 7.38
N ALA A 392 34.39 -21.87 6.22
CA ALA A 392 35.36 -21.79 5.12
C ALA A 392 35.43 -20.36 4.55
N GLY A 393 36.49 -20.06 3.79
CA GLY A 393 36.84 -18.70 3.34
C GLY A 393 38.20 -18.28 3.90
N SER A 394 38.71 -17.14 3.45
CA SER A 394 40.08 -16.67 3.80
C SER A 394 40.16 -15.78 5.05
N GLY A 395 39.02 -15.38 5.62
CA GLY A 395 38.94 -14.58 6.84
C GLY A 395 39.26 -13.09 6.69
N ASP A 396 39.93 -12.67 5.62
CA ASP A 396 40.29 -11.29 5.26
C ASP A 396 39.72 -10.81 3.90
N GLU A 397 39.42 -11.73 2.98
CA GLU A 397 38.93 -11.47 1.61
C GLU A 397 37.65 -12.26 1.29
N ASP A 398 36.88 -11.78 0.30
CA ASP A 398 35.75 -12.52 -0.30
C ASP A 398 36.29 -13.58 -1.28
N ALA A 399 36.94 -14.59 -0.71
CA ALA A 399 37.67 -15.64 -1.41
C ALA A 399 37.97 -16.82 -0.47
N ASP A 400 38.28 -17.97 -1.05
CA ASP A 400 38.88 -19.12 -0.35
C ASP A 400 40.40 -18.94 -0.24
N GLU A 401 41.03 -19.54 0.76
CA GLU A 401 42.50 -19.57 0.92
C GLU A 401 43.04 -21.01 0.85
N ASP A 402 44.21 -21.21 0.21
CA ASP A 402 44.94 -22.47 0.24
C ASP A 402 45.97 -22.53 1.38
N TRP A 403 46.54 -23.72 1.63
CA TRP A 403 47.53 -23.96 2.70
C TRP A 403 48.82 -23.10 2.59
N TRP A 404 49.02 -22.38 1.48
CA TRP A 404 50.16 -21.49 1.26
C TRP A 404 49.80 -19.99 1.32
N GLY A 405 48.54 -19.64 1.59
CA GLY A 405 48.06 -18.26 1.65
C GLY A 405 47.63 -17.69 0.29
N ASN A 406 47.43 -18.52 -0.73
CA ASN A 406 46.94 -18.05 -2.03
C ASN A 406 45.41 -17.95 -2.02
N LYS A 407 44.88 -16.76 -2.35
CA LYS A 407 43.43 -16.56 -2.51
C LYS A 407 42.95 -17.15 -3.84
N TYR A 408 41.87 -17.94 -3.80
CA TYR A 408 41.19 -18.49 -4.98
C TYR A 408 39.66 -18.42 -4.79
N ASN A 409 38.88 -18.80 -5.81
CA ASN A 409 37.41 -18.81 -5.74
C ASN A 409 36.79 -17.46 -5.29
N TRP A 410 37.32 -16.35 -5.81
CA TRP A 410 36.86 -14.99 -5.49
C TRP A 410 35.33 -14.84 -5.67
N GLY A 411 34.68 -14.26 -4.66
CA GLY A 411 33.22 -14.16 -4.56
C GLY A 411 32.55 -15.35 -3.87
N SER A 412 33.29 -16.30 -3.27
CA SER A 412 32.71 -17.47 -2.60
C SER A 412 31.84 -17.10 -1.40
N CYS A 413 32.34 -16.21 -0.54
CA CYS A 413 31.67 -15.79 0.69
C CYS A 413 30.40 -14.98 0.38
N SER A 414 30.47 -14.04 -0.58
CA SER A 414 29.29 -13.29 -1.02
C SER A 414 28.29 -14.15 -1.79
N SER A 415 28.73 -15.04 -2.68
CA SER A 415 27.85 -15.98 -3.40
C SER A 415 27.09 -16.91 -2.44
N ALA A 416 27.74 -17.37 -1.38
CA ALA A 416 27.12 -18.18 -0.33
C ALA A 416 26.04 -17.41 0.44
N ALA A 417 26.24 -16.11 0.69
CA ALA A 417 25.26 -15.21 1.29
C ALA A 417 24.08 -14.92 0.36
N TYR A 418 24.32 -14.60 -0.91
CA TYR A 418 23.29 -14.41 -1.93
C TYR A 418 22.40 -15.65 -2.06
N ALA A 419 23.00 -16.84 -2.17
CA ALA A 419 22.28 -18.11 -2.23
C ALA A 419 21.51 -18.45 -0.94
N GLN A 420 21.69 -17.70 0.15
CA GLN A 420 20.86 -17.79 1.35
C GLN A 420 19.77 -16.70 1.39
N ALA A 421 20.06 -15.48 0.93
CA ALA A 421 19.09 -14.41 0.71
C ALA A 421 17.97 -14.86 -0.26
N ASP A 422 18.33 -15.58 -1.33
CA ASP A 422 17.41 -16.20 -2.29
C ASP A 422 16.40 -17.21 -1.67
N LYS A 423 16.54 -17.56 -0.38
CA LYS A 423 15.67 -18.49 0.38
C LYS A 423 14.85 -17.80 1.49
N MET A 424 14.96 -16.48 1.63
CA MET A 424 14.29 -15.68 2.66
C MET A 424 12.96 -15.12 2.13
N THR A 425 11.89 -15.39 2.86
CA THR A 425 10.50 -15.25 2.40
C THR A 425 9.60 -14.76 3.55
N GLY A 426 8.60 -13.95 3.25
CA GLY A 426 7.68 -13.35 4.23
C GLY A 426 8.18 -12.02 4.80
N ILE A 427 9.18 -11.39 4.19
CA ILE A 427 9.74 -10.11 4.61
C ILE A 427 8.93 -8.96 4.00
N HIS A 428 8.58 -7.97 4.81
CA HIS A 428 7.76 -6.82 4.41
C HIS A 428 8.62 -5.55 4.27
N TYR A 429 9.71 -5.47 5.04
CA TYR A 429 10.72 -4.42 5.00
C TYR A 429 12.11 -5.04 5.11
N PHE A 430 13.04 -4.72 4.20
CA PHE A 430 14.44 -5.15 4.28
C PHE A 430 15.39 -3.97 4.09
N TYR A 431 16.31 -3.81 5.05
CA TYR A 431 17.29 -2.72 5.07
C TYR A 431 18.70 -3.24 5.33
N THR A 432 19.67 -2.80 4.52
CA THR A 432 21.10 -3.05 4.75
C THR A 432 21.82 -1.78 5.24
N ILE A 433 22.69 -1.95 6.25
CA ILE A 433 23.41 -0.86 6.90
C ILE A 433 24.91 -1.18 6.92
N GLY A 434 25.69 -0.34 6.25
CA GLY A 434 27.15 -0.36 6.25
C GLY A 434 27.72 0.59 7.31
N ILE A 435 28.53 0.08 8.22
CA ILE A 435 28.95 0.79 9.44
C ILE A 435 30.42 1.21 9.35
N GLY A 436 30.69 2.49 9.15
CA GLY A 436 32.04 3.05 9.06
C GLY A 436 32.23 4.00 7.88
N ARG A 437 33.47 4.48 7.71
CA ARG A 437 33.84 5.50 6.70
C ARG A 437 34.60 4.98 5.47
N ASP A 438 35.05 3.73 5.51
CA ASP A 438 35.73 3.10 4.36
C ASP A 438 34.72 2.24 3.61
N GLU A 439 34.14 2.82 2.56
CA GLU A 439 33.17 2.14 1.69
C GLU A 439 33.78 0.89 1.02
N ASN A 440 35.08 0.88 0.74
CA ASN A 440 35.76 -0.27 0.13
C ASN A 440 35.87 -1.45 1.12
N ALA A 441 36.03 -1.15 2.41
CA ALA A 441 35.98 -2.17 3.45
C ALA A 441 34.56 -2.72 3.60
N ILE A 442 33.56 -1.82 3.69
CA ILE A 442 32.14 -2.14 3.88
C ILE A 442 31.56 -2.97 2.73
N ASN A 443 32.02 -2.75 1.49
CA ASN A 443 31.51 -3.38 0.27
C ASN A 443 30.00 -3.13 0.05
N PRO A 444 29.61 -1.89 -0.33
CA PRO A 444 28.21 -1.51 -0.55
C PRO A 444 27.54 -2.32 -1.66
N ASP A 445 28.28 -2.82 -2.65
CA ASP A 445 27.70 -3.60 -3.75
C ASP A 445 27.17 -4.96 -3.25
N THR A 446 27.85 -5.64 -2.33
CA THR A 446 27.32 -6.86 -1.71
C THR A 446 26.11 -6.59 -0.82
N LEU A 447 26.09 -5.48 -0.06
CA LEU A 447 24.92 -5.08 0.72
C LEU A 447 23.72 -4.69 -0.17
N LYS A 448 23.98 -4.09 -1.32
CA LYS A 448 22.95 -3.76 -2.33
C LYS A 448 22.38 -5.01 -2.99
N GLU A 449 23.23 -5.96 -3.37
CA GLU A 449 22.83 -7.23 -4.01
C GLU A 449 21.98 -8.10 -3.06
N LEU A 450 22.23 -8.06 -1.75
CA LEU A 450 21.33 -8.65 -0.74
C LEU A 450 19.93 -8.03 -0.78
N SER A 451 19.85 -6.69 -0.83
CA SER A 451 18.57 -5.96 -0.91
C SER A 451 17.80 -6.27 -2.19
N VAL A 452 18.49 -6.30 -3.34
CA VAL A 452 17.90 -6.73 -4.63
C VAL A 452 17.29 -8.12 -4.52
N ARG A 453 18.06 -9.11 -4.04
CA ARG A 453 17.60 -10.50 -3.97
C ARG A 453 16.43 -10.70 -3.01
N ILE A 454 16.45 -10.04 -1.84
CA ILE A 454 15.34 -10.15 -0.89
C ILE A 454 14.09 -9.44 -1.42
N GLY A 455 14.22 -8.29 -2.08
CA GLY A 455 13.12 -7.64 -2.80
C GLY A 455 12.51 -8.55 -3.87
N GLU A 456 13.32 -9.16 -4.72
CA GLU A 456 12.86 -10.09 -5.76
C GLU A 456 12.13 -11.34 -5.21
N LYS A 457 12.48 -11.82 -4.01
CA LYS A 457 11.81 -12.98 -3.38
C LYS A 457 10.58 -12.61 -2.56
N ASN A 458 10.35 -11.32 -2.28
CA ASN A 458 9.30 -10.85 -1.39
C ASN A 458 8.50 -9.74 -2.09
N ALA A 459 7.48 -10.15 -2.87
CA ALA A 459 6.62 -9.22 -3.59
C ALA A 459 5.98 -8.19 -2.62
N GLY A 460 6.19 -6.90 -2.91
CA GLY A 460 5.74 -5.80 -2.05
C GLY A 460 6.68 -5.44 -0.89
N CYS A 461 7.81 -6.13 -0.71
CA CYS A 461 8.79 -5.78 0.31
C CYS A 461 9.39 -4.39 0.04
N LYS A 462 9.25 -3.50 1.03
CA LYS A 462 9.91 -2.19 1.02
C LYS A 462 11.42 -2.38 1.22
N VAL A 463 12.18 -1.69 0.38
CA VAL A 463 13.64 -1.61 0.38
C VAL A 463 14.02 -0.15 0.09
N THR A 464 15.26 0.22 0.37
CA THR A 464 15.79 1.56 0.07
C THR A 464 15.73 1.91 -1.42
N GLU A 465 15.72 3.21 -1.72
CA GLU A 465 15.78 3.70 -3.11
C GLU A 465 16.99 3.10 -3.85
N ASN A 466 16.76 2.58 -5.06
CA ASN A 466 17.76 1.88 -5.86
C ASN A 466 18.44 0.68 -5.17
N ASN A 467 17.85 0.14 -4.10
CA ASN A 467 18.38 -0.92 -3.23
C ASN A 467 19.68 -0.54 -2.48
N ALA A 468 20.02 0.75 -2.40
CA ALA A 468 21.31 1.19 -1.85
C ALA A 468 21.38 1.02 -0.32
N PRO A 469 22.49 0.50 0.26
CA PRO A 469 22.63 0.42 1.72
C PRO A 469 22.72 1.80 2.36
N TYR A 470 22.25 1.92 3.60
CA TYR A 470 22.59 3.09 4.43
C TYR A 470 24.05 3.01 4.83
N LEU A 471 24.87 3.96 4.36
CA LEU A 471 26.29 4.06 4.70
C LEU A 471 26.46 5.07 5.83
N CYS A 472 26.95 4.63 6.98
CA CYS A 472 26.94 5.41 8.22
C CYS A 472 28.35 5.54 8.81
N GLY A 473 29.01 6.67 8.54
CA GLY A 473 30.36 7.02 9.00
C GLY A 473 30.46 7.55 10.44
N SER A 474 29.35 7.58 11.18
CA SER A 474 29.23 8.13 12.53
C SER A 474 27.97 7.64 13.25
N LEU A 475 27.90 7.89 14.55
CA LEU A 475 26.70 7.62 15.35
C LEU A 475 25.47 8.39 14.83
N GLU A 476 25.59 9.67 14.51
CA GLU A 476 24.43 10.47 14.11
C GLU A 476 23.89 10.06 12.73
N GLU A 477 24.73 9.51 11.85
CA GLU A 477 24.29 8.91 10.58
C GLU A 477 23.54 7.58 10.81
N LEU A 478 23.99 6.72 11.73
CA LEU A 478 23.25 5.52 12.14
C LEU A 478 21.88 5.88 12.73
N LYS A 479 21.86 6.85 13.65
CA LYS A 479 20.63 7.38 14.25
C LYS A 479 19.67 7.93 13.21
N LYS A 480 20.18 8.71 12.24
CA LYS A 480 19.41 9.25 11.13
C LYS A 480 18.80 8.13 10.28
N ALA A 481 19.62 7.16 9.84
CA ALA A 481 19.16 6.03 9.05
C ALA A 481 18.05 5.24 9.75
N PHE A 482 18.19 4.96 11.05
CA PHE A 482 17.15 4.27 11.83
C PHE A 482 15.91 5.12 12.10
N SER A 483 16.04 6.45 12.20
CA SER A 483 14.90 7.36 12.28
C SER A 483 14.12 7.40 10.95
N GLU A 484 14.82 7.32 9.82
CA GLU A 484 14.23 7.25 8.48
C GLU A 484 13.51 5.91 8.25
N MET A 485 14.15 4.78 8.58
CA MET A 485 13.49 3.46 8.58
C MET A 485 12.25 3.44 9.49
N ALA A 486 12.36 3.95 10.72
CA ALA A 486 11.22 4.01 11.64
C ALA A 486 10.07 4.83 11.07
N GLY A 487 10.36 5.92 10.34
CA GLY A 487 9.36 6.70 9.60
C GLY A 487 8.69 5.90 8.47
N GLU A 488 9.46 5.17 7.66
CA GLU A 488 8.91 4.32 6.58
C GLU A 488 8.08 3.12 7.10
N ILE A 489 8.44 2.61 8.28
CA ILE A 489 7.76 1.52 9.00
C ILE A 489 6.45 2.00 9.64
N THR A 490 6.45 3.17 10.27
CA THR A 490 5.27 3.76 10.95
C THR A 490 4.31 4.47 9.99
N ARG A 491 4.77 4.96 8.84
CA ARG A 491 3.94 5.62 7.82
C ARG A 491 2.84 4.69 7.29
N LEU A 492 1.59 5.01 7.60
CA LEU A 492 0.41 4.40 7.00
C LEU A 492 -0.15 5.31 5.90
N SER A 493 -0.57 4.75 4.78
CA SER A 493 -1.17 5.51 3.67
C SER A 493 -2.37 4.79 3.06
N CYS A 494 -3.27 5.57 2.46
CA CYS A 494 -4.40 5.04 1.69
C CYS A 494 -3.95 4.56 0.31
N LYS A 495 -4.29 3.31 -0.01
CA LYS A 495 -3.97 2.66 -1.29
C LYS A 495 -5.19 2.08 -1.99
N ASN A 496 -4.99 1.63 -3.22
CA ASN A 496 -5.93 0.82 -4.00
C ASN A 496 -7.30 1.52 -4.21
N VAL A 497 -7.28 2.84 -4.29
CA VAL A 497 -8.47 3.69 -4.19
C VAL A 497 -9.38 3.55 -5.42
N THR A 498 -10.66 3.31 -5.16
CA THR A 498 -11.76 3.28 -6.12
C THR A 498 -12.87 4.20 -5.63
N VAL A 499 -13.46 5.00 -6.51
CA VAL A 499 -14.73 5.70 -6.26
C VAL A 499 -15.79 5.12 -7.19
N THR A 500 -16.98 4.83 -6.67
CA THR A 500 -18.15 4.40 -7.44
C THR A 500 -19.31 5.37 -7.24
N ASP A 501 -20.18 5.51 -8.25
CA ASP A 501 -21.42 6.29 -8.15
C ASP A 501 -22.45 5.75 -9.16
N THR A 502 -23.66 5.37 -8.72
CA THR A 502 -24.73 4.98 -9.67
C THR A 502 -25.71 6.11 -9.84
N LEU A 503 -25.75 6.72 -11.03
CA LEU A 503 -26.61 7.86 -11.30
C LEU A 503 -28.08 7.45 -11.34
N SER A 504 -28.94 8.24 -10.68
CA SER A 504 -30.36 7.95 -10.63
C SER A 504 -31.02 8.07 -12.01
N GLU A 505 -32.20 7.49 -12.18
CA GLU A 505 -33.01 7.72 -13.38
C GLU A 505 -33.45 9.20 -13.54
N ASN A 506 -33.27 10.04 -12.51
CA ASN A 506 -33.69 11.44 -12.52
C ASN A 506 -32.66 12.38 -13.17
N VAL A 507 -31.42 11.92 -13.42
CA VAL A 507 -30.36 12.73 -14.05
C VAL A 507 -29.64 11.96 -15.14
N ASP A 508 -29.50 12.56 -16.31
CA ASP A 508 -28.72 11.98 -17.41
C ASP A 508 -27.34 12.65 -17.47
N LEU A 509 -26.28 11.84 -17.47
CA LEU A 509 -24.91 12.28 -17.69
C LEU A 509 -24.75 12.74 -19.15
N LEU A 510 -24.00 13.83 -19.36
CA LEU A 510 -23.91 14.50 -20.64
C LEU A 510 -22.59 14.21 -21.38
N ASN A 511 -22.69 14.00 -22.68
CA ASN A 511 -21.53 14.00 -23.57
C ASN A 511 -21.06 15.44 -23.89
N LYS A 512 -19.95 15.56 -24.62
CA LYS A 512 -19.37 16.85 -25.08
C LYS A 512 -20.31 17.78 -25.85
N ASP A 513 -21.43 17.28 -26.39
CA ASP A 513 -22.40 18.05 -27.16
C ASP A 513 -23.66 18.42 -26.33
N GLY A 514 -23.61 18.20 -25.00
CA GLY A 514 -24.70 18.53 -24.07
C GLY A 514 -25.89 17.57 -24.16
N LYS A 515 -25.68 16.32 -24.58
CA LYS A 515 -26.75 15.30 -24.74
C LYS A 515 -26.56 14.12 -23.79
N PRO A 516 -27.65 13.43 -23.37
CA PRO A 516 -27.56 12.18 -22.63
C PRO A 516 -26.59 11.17 -23.25
N LEU A 517 -25.67 10.67 -22.43
CA LEU A 517 -24.60 9.77 -22.82
C LEU A 517 -25.13 8.35 -23.07
N THR A 518 -25.25 7.95 -24.33
CA THR A 518 -25.71 6.62 -24.75
C THR A 518 -24.57 5.66 -25.13
N ASN A 519 -23.33 6.15 -25.18
CA ASN A 519 -22.13 5.39 -25.53
C ASN A 519 -20.99 5.78 -24.59
N ALA A 520 -20.40 4.82 -23.89
CA ALA A 520 -19.32 5.04 -22.92
C ALA A 520 -18.09 5.75 -23.53
N SER A 521 -17.82 5.57 -24.84
CA SER A 521 -16.67 6.22 -25.49
C SER A 521 -16.82 7.73 -25.74
N GLU A 522 -17.96 8.33 -25.37
CA GLU A 522 -18.21 9.77 -25.44
C GLU A 522 -18.20 10.45 -24.06
N LEU A 523 -17.81 9.71 -23.01
CA LEU A 523 -17.72 10.21 -21.63
C LEU A 523 -16.80 11.43 -21.53
N VAL A 524 -17.29 12.48 -20.87
CA VAL A 524 -16.51 13.68 -20.52
C VAL A 524 -16.47 13.82 -19.01
N TYR A 525 -15.27 13.97 -18.49
CA TYR A 525 -15.00 14.23 -17.08
C TYR A 525 -13.78 15.16 -16.95
N THR A 526 -13.65 15.82 -15.80
CA THR A 526 -12.39 16.40 -15.35
C THR A 526 -11.92 15.67 -14.10
N LEU A 527 -10.61 15.49 -13.97
CA LEU A 527 -9.97 14.81 -12.85
C LEU A 527 -8.74 15.62 -12.44
N SER A 528 -8.63 15.98 -11.18
CA SER A 528 -7.56 16.84 -10.64
C SER A 528 -7.06 16.33 -9.29
N ALA A 529 -5.82 16.69 -8.96
CA ALA A 529 -5.23 16.56 -7.64
C ALA A 529 -4.59 17.90 -7.24
N VAL A 530 -4.69 18.25 -5.96
CA VAL A 530 -4.13 19.47 -5.39
C VAL A 530 -3.46 19.12 -4.07
N ASN A 531 -2.19 19.51 -3.87
CA ASN A 531 -1.47 19.24 -2.62
C ASN A 531 -1.97 20.13 -1.45
N ALA A 532 -1.50 19.84 -0.23
CA ALA A 532 -1.93 20.53 0.99
C ALA A 532 -1.64 22.05 0.98
N GLU A 533 -0.63 22.48 0.22
CA GLU A 533 -0.25 23.87 0.00
C GLU A 533 -1.07 24.59 -1.09
N GLY A 534 -1.94 23.87 -1.81
CA GLY A 534 -2.78 24.42 -2.89
C GLY A 534 -2.15 24.43 -4.28
N GLY A 535 -1.06 23.67 -4.50
CA GLY A 535 -0.45 23.46 -5.81
C GLY A 535 -1.11 22.34 -6.60
N GLU A 536 -1.23 22.51 -7.92
CA GLU A 536 -1.76 21.48 -8.84
C GLU A 536 -0.76 20.31 -8.98
N GLU A 537 -1.25 19.08 -8.85
CA GLU A 537 -0.46 17.84 -8.92
C GLU A 537 -0.94 16.92 -10.04
N SER A 538 -0.05 16.07 -10.56
CA SER A 538 -0.37 15.13 -11.62
C SER A 538 -1.10 13.88 -11.12
N ILE A 539 -2.24 13.55 -11.74
CA ILE A 539 -2.89 12.23 -11.61
C ILE A 539 -1.91 11.14 -12.10
N PRO A 540 -1.75 10.00 -11.39
CA PRO A 540 -0.84 8.94 -11.80
C PRO A 540 -1.31 8.22 -13.06
N GLU A 541 -0.35 7.84 -13.91
CA GLU A 541 -0.58 7.04 -15.12
C GLU A 541 -1.23 5.69 -14.77
N GLY A 542 -2.17 5.24 -15.60
CA GLY A 542 -2.97 4.03 -15.34
C GLY A 542 -4.25 4.27 -14.52
N THR A 543 -4.50 5.49 -14.04
CA THR A 543 -5.82 5.87 -13.48
C THR A 543 -6.91 5.73 -14.54
N THR A 544 -8.00 5.06 -14.19
CA THR A 544 -9.13 4.77 -15.10
C THR A 544 -10.42 5.42 -14.63
N VAL A 545 -11.20 5.95 -15.57
CA VAL A 545 -12.58 6.41 -15.35
C VAL A 545 -13.47 5.73 -16.39
N VAL A 546 -14.53 5.08 -15.93
CA VAL A 546 -15.46 4.30 -16.75
C VAL A 546 -16.89 4.65 -16.36
N TYR A 547 -17.79 4.75 -17.33
CA TYR A 547 -19.23 4.84 -17.13
C TYR A 547 -19.95 3.82 -18.00
N ASP A 548 -20.87 3.05 -17.42
CA ASP A 548 -21.76 2.15 -18.16
C ASP A 548 -23.17 2.76 -18.28
N PRO A 549 -23.62 3.14 -19.49
CA PRO A 549 -24.98 3.65 -19.71
C PRO A 549 -26.11 2.68 -19.38
N ALA A 550 -25.85 1.36 -19.31
CA ALA A 550 -26.88 0.36 -19.04
C ALA A 550 -27.19 0.22 -17.53
N THR A 551 -26.15 0.21 -16.68
CA THR A 551 -26.31 0.23 -15.20
C THR A 551 -26.35 1.64 -14.60
N ARG A 552 -25.95 2.67 -15.37
CA ARG A 552 -25.72 4.07 -14.92
C ARG A 552 -24.59 4.22 -13.90
N GLY A 553 -23.73 3.21 -13.79
CA GLY A 553 -22.58 3.20 -12.88
C GLY A 553 -21.37 3.95 -13.45
N LEU A 554 -20.93 4.99 -12.73
CA LEU A 554 -19.62 5.64 -12.86
C LEU A 554 -18.62 4.96 -11.91
N ARG A 555 -17.38 4.77 -12.37
CA ARG A 555 -16.26 4.31 -11.56
C ARG A 555 -14.97 5.04 -11.91
N LEU A 556 -14.29 5.58 -10.89
CA LEU A 556 -12.89 5.98 -10.90
C LEU A 556 -12.07 4.89 -10.18
N LYS A 557 -10.93 4.48 -10.74
CA LYS A 557 -9.96 3.60 -10.06
C LYS A 557 -8.53 4.09 -10.33
N PHE A 558 -7.75 4.28 -9.27
CA PHE A 558 -6.31 4.53 -9.33
C PHE A 558 -5.52 3.23 -9.60
N PRO A 559 -4.24 3.31 -10.03
CA PRO A 559 -3.39 2.13 -10.16
C PRO A 559 -3.33 1.33 -8.85
N ASP A 560 -3.27 0.00 -8.96
CA ASP A 560 -3.07 -0.88 -7.81
C ASP A 560 -1.70 -0.56 -7.15
N GLY A 561 -1.69 -0.44 -5.83
CA GLY A 561 -0.52 0.01 -5.06
C GLY A 561 -0.26 1.52 -5.03
N TYR A 562 -1.01 2.36 -5.77
CA TYR A 562 -0.86 3.82 -5.67
C TYR A 562 -1.24 4.33 -4.27
N GLU A 563 -0.33 5.01 -3.60
CA GLU A 563 -0.58 5.71 -2.33
C GLU A 563 -1.10 7.13 -2.58
N LEU A 564 -2.20 7.53 -1.92
CA LEU A 564 -2.64 8.93 -1.95
C LEU A 564 -1.61 9.83 -1.24
N GLY A 565 -1.42 11.04 -1.76
CA GLY A 565 -0.60 12.07 -1.12
C GLY A 565 -1.24 12.58 0.18
N ASP A 566 -0.42 12.92 1.17
CA ASP A 566 -0.92 13.38 2.47
C ASP A 566 -1.50 14.80 2.38
N GLY A 567 -2.74 14.97 2.82
CA GLY A 567 -3.51 16.20 2.65
C GLY A 567 -3.85 16.54 1.18
N TRP A 568 -3.52 15.68 0.21
CA TRP A 568 -3.81 15.93 -1.20
C TRP A 568 -5.30 15.73 -1.49
N THR A 569 -5.95 16.73 -2.07
CA THR A 569 -7.37 16.68 -2.40
C THR A 569 -7.55 16.33 -3.87
N TYR A 570 -8.29 15.25 -4.13
CA TYR A 570 -8.58 14.71 -5.45
C TYR A 570 -10.05 14.96 -5.80
N GLN A 571 -10.34 15.37 -7.02
CA GLN A 571 -11.70 15.64 -7.50
C GLN A 571 -11.95 14.94 -8.83
N ILE A 572 -13.10 14.27 -8.97
CA ILE A 572 -13.69 13.91 -10.26
C ILE A 572 -15.01 14.67 -10.47
N THR A 573 -15.12 15.37 -11.59
CA THR A 573 -16.35 16.08 -11.98
C THR A 573 -16.89 15.55 -13.30
N VAL A 574 -18.20 15.31 -13.36
CA VAL A 574 -18.96 14.96 -14.56
C VAL A 574 -20.14 15.92 -14.75
N HIS A 575 -20.60 16.08 -15.99
CA HIS A 575 -21.70 16.99 -16.31
C HIS A 575 -23.03 16.22 -16.39
N ILE A 576 -24.08 16.70 -15.71
CA ILE A 576 -25.40 16.05 -15.69
C ILE A 576 -26.52 17.05 -15.97
N ALA A 577 -27.69 16.58 -16.41
CA ALA A 577 -28.93 17.36 -16.46
C ALA A 577 -30.13 16.55 -15.92
N PRO A 578 -31.20 17.18 -15.43
CA PRO A 578 -32.43 16.48 -15.07
C PRO A 578 -33.05 15.77 -16.29
N SER A 579 -33.36 14.48 -16.15
CA SER A 579 -33.88 13.62 -17.21
C SER A 579 -35.35 13.91 -17.56
N GLU A 580 -35.85 13.44 -18.72
CA GLU A 580 -37.28 13.51 -19.06
C GLU A 580 -38.18 12.85 -17.99
N LEU A 581 -37.64 11.86 -17.25
CA LEU A 581 -38.34 11.21 -16.16
C LEU A 581 -38.47 12.12 -14.93
N ALA A 582 -37.45 12.93 -14.61
CA ALA A 582 -37.55 13.92 -13.53
C ALA A 582 -38.62 14.99 -13.83
N TYR A 583 -38.66 15.51 -15.07
CA TYR A 583 -39.74 16.39 -15.52
C TYR A 583 -41.13 15.71 -15.38
N SER A 584 -41.23 14.43 -15.77
CA SER A 584 -42.48 13.67 -15.67
C SER A 584 -42.92 13.47 -14.21
N LYS A 585 -42.02 12.99 -13.33
CA LYS A 585 -42.26 12.81 -11.89
C LYS A 585 -42.74 14.10 -11.23
N TYR A 586 -42.12 15.24 -11.53
CA TYR A 586 -42.46 16.55 -10.96
C TYR A 586 -43.87 17.04 -11.33
N PHE A 587 -44.26 16.92 -12.60
CA PHE A 587 -45.60 17.33 -13.04
C PHE A 587 -46.70 16.36 -12.61
N GLU A 588 -46.40 15.06 -12.45
CA GLU A 588 -47.34 14.11 -11.86
C GLU A 588 -47.52 14.32 -10.34
N ALA A 589 -46.49 14.84 -9.66
CA ALA A 589 -46.49 15.21 -8.24
C ALA A 589 -47.04 16.64 -7.95
N ASP A 590 -47.83 17.24 -8.84
CA ASP A 590 -48.44 18.57 -8.70
C ASP A 590 -47.41 19.70 -8.42
N GLU A 591 -46.31 19.70 -9.19
CA GLU A 591 -45.22 20.69 -9.12
C GLU A 591 -44.40 20.60 -7.79
N THR A 592 -44.27 19.38 -7.21
CA THR A 592 -43.47 19.10 -6.00
C THR A 592 -42.29 18.15 -6.22
N TYR A 593 -41.27 18.27 -5.35
CA TYR A 593 -40.03 17.46 -5.36
C TYR A 593 -40.05 16.40 -4.26
N PRO A 594 -39.65 15.14 -4.52
CA PRO A 594 -39.71 14.05 -3.54
C PRO A 594 -38.52 13.98 -2.59
N ASP A 595 -37.34 14.40 -3.03
CA ASP A 595 -36.06 14.10 -2.37
C ASP A 595 -35.51 15.34 -1.66
N ARG A 596 -34.76 15.18 -0.57
CA ARG A 596 -34.12 16.30 0.15
C ARG A 596 -32.61 16.09 0.19
N ALA A 597 -31.85 17.05 -0.34
CA ALA A 597 -30.40 17.03 -0.30
C ALA A 597 -29.84 17.09 1.13
N ASP A 598 -28.71 16.42 1.31
CA ASP A 598 -27.88 16.54 2.50
C ASP A 598 -27.18 17.91 2.57
N HIS A 599 -26.53 18.18 3.71
CA HIS A 599 -25.75 19.39 3.94
C HIS A 599 -24.48 19.42 3.07
N ASP A 600 -24.02 20.62 2.70
CA ASP A 600 -22.85 20.89 1.82
C ASP A 600 -22.85 20.24 0.42
N THR A 601 -23.98 19.69 -0.03
CA THR A 601 -24.13 19.05 -1.35
C THR A 601 -24.25 20.04 -2.54
N GLY A 602 -23.68 21.23 -2.41
CA GLY A 602 -23.62 22.26 -3.47
C GLY A 602 -24.87 23.13 -3.57
N THR A 603 -25.14 23.64 -4.78
CA THR A 603 -26.14 24.69 -5.06
C THR A 603 -27.56 24.43 -4.53
N HIS A 604 -27.93 23.18 -4.21
CA HIS A 604 -29.25 22.82 -3.68
C HIS A 604 -29.25 22.08 -2.33
N ALA A 605 -28.12 22.12 -1.61
CA ALA A 605 -27.96 21.58 -0.25
C ALA A 605 -29.11 21.97 0.70
N ASP A 606 -29.46 21.05 1.62
CA ASP A 606 -30.58 21.15 2.57
C ASP A 606 -31.98 21.35 1.94
N GLY A 607 -32.09 21.42 0.62
CA GLY A 607 -33.29 21.74 -0.13
C GLY A 607 -33.94 20.53 -0.81
N TRP A 608 -35.18 20.70 -1.26
CA TRP A 608 -35.92 19.67 -1.99
C TRP A 608 -35.59 19.65 -3.49
N GLY A 609 -35.41 18.48 -4.08
CA GLY A 609 -35.11 18.27 -5.49
C GLY A 609 -35.35 16.82 -5.94
N PHE A 610 -34.54 16.34 -6.89
CA PHE A 610 -34.38 14.92 -7.20
C PHE A 610 -32.94 14.48 -6.94
N TYR A 611 -32.70 13.37 -6.24
CA TYR A 611 -31.35 12.85 -6.03
C TYR A 611 -30.64 12.57 -7.36
N SER A 612 -29.36 12.96 -7.45
CA SER A 612 -28.51 12.72 -8.61
C SER A 612 -28.03 11.26 -8.70
N ASN A 613 -27.94 10.55 -7.57
CA ASN A 613 -27.53 9.15 -7.49
C ASN A 613 -28.61 8.26 -6.85
N VAL A 614 -28.39 6.96 -6.95
CA VAL A 614 -29.10 5.95 -6.16
C VAL A 614 -28.53 5.95 -4.74
N GLU A 615 -29.39 5.74 -3.75
CA GLU A 615 -29.05 5.53 -2.33
C GLU A 615 -27.98 4.42 -2.19
N ASP A 616 -27.09 4.54 -1.22
CA ASP A 616 -25.96 3.64 -0.90
C ASP A 616 -24.95 3.35 -2.05
N SER A 617 -25.11 3.96 -3.24
CA SER A 617 -24.33 3.61 -4.44
C SER A 617 -23.10 4.49 -4.70
N ALA A 618 -23.03 5.65 -4.03
CA ALA A 618 -21.94 6.60 -4.15
C ALA A 618 -20.92 6.32 -3.04
N LYS A 619 -19.80 5.67 -3.35
CA LYS A 619 -18.82 5.20 -2.35
C LYS A 619 -17.38 5.55 -2.67
N LEU A 620 -16.62 5.86 -1.62
CA LEU A 620 -15.16 5.90 -1.60
C LEU A 620 -14.66 4.58 -1.01
N ILE A 621 -13.85 3.83 -1.76
CA ILE A 621 -13.36 2.50 -1.39
C ILE A 621 -11.83 2.55 -1.40
N TYR A 622 -11.20 2.16 -0.30
CA TYR A 622 -9.74 2.22 -0.14
C TYR A 622 -9.22 1.17 0.85
N THR A 623 -7.95 0.79 0.73
CA THR A 623 -7.26 -0.04 1.72
C THR A 623 -6.30 0.82 2.54
N TRP A 624 -6.35 0.73 3.86
CA TRP A 624 -5.40 1.39 4.74
C TRP A 624 -4.19 0.47 4.95
N ASN A 625 -3.01 0.80 4.40
CA ASN A 625 -1.82 -0.07 4.40
C ASN A 625 -2.12 -1.55 4.04
N ASP A 626 -2.78 -1.76 2.89
CA ASP A 626 -3.10 -3.09 2.31
C ASP A 626 -3.92 -4.04 3.22
N THR A 627 -4.59 -3.49 4.24
CA THR A 627 -5.62 -4.19 5.03
C THR A 627 -6.94 -4.37 4.26
N VAL A 628 -7.95 -4.99 4.89
CA VAL A 628 -9.30 -5.18 4.32
C VAL A 628 -9.85 -3.85 3.77
N PRO A 629 -10.40 -3.82 2.53
CA PRO A 629 -11.00 -2.61 1.97
C PRO A 629 -12.07 -2.01 2.88
N ARG A 630 -11.98 -0.71 3.09
CA ARG A 630 -13.00 0.12 3.74
C ARG A 630 -13.89 0.75 2.67
N GLU A 631 -15.15 0.97 3.02
CA GLU A 631 -16.12 1.69 2.21
C GLU A 631 -16.67 2.88 3.02
N GLU A 632 -16.69 4.06 2.42
CA GLU A 632 -17.33 5.26 2.94
C GLU A 632 -18.37 5.78 1.95
N GLU A 633 -19.47 6.34 2.44
CA GLU A 633 -20.63 6.71 1.61
C GLU A 633 -20.69 8.24 1.41
N PHE A 634 -20.72 8.66 0.15
CA PHE A 634 -20.82 10.07 -0.22
C PHE A 634 -22.24 10.63 0.02
N PRO A 635 -22.38 11.88 0.49
CA PRO A 635 -23.68 12.53 0.68
C PRO A 635 -24.42 12.73 -0.64
N MET A 636 -25.75 12.90 -0.59
CA MET A 636 -26.64 12.87 -1.77
C MET A 636 -27.07 14.27 -2.25
N PRO A 637 -26.40 14.86 -3.27
CA PRO A 637 -26.90 16.07 -3.92
C PRO A 637 -28.19 15.85 -4.71
N VAL A 638 -29.06 16.86 -4.69
CA VAL A 638 -30.26 16.93 -5.53
C VAL A 638 -30.13 17.96 -6.65
N VAL A 639 -30.65 17.60 -7.83
CA VAL A 639 -30.92 18.56 -8.91
C VAL A 639 -32.34 19.12 -8.80
N LYS A 640 -32.57 20.26 -9.44
CA LYS A 640 -33.89 20.81 -9.75
C LYS A 640 -34.06 20.99 -11.25
N LEU A 641 -35.30 20.91 -11.70
CA LEU A 641 -35.70 21.26 -13.06
C LEU A 641 -35.52 22.76 -13.28
N ASP A 642 -35.13 23.14 -14.49
CA ASP A 642 -35.02 24.55 -14.83
C ASP A 642 -36.40 25.21 -14.97
N GLY A 643 -36.46 26.51 -14.73
CA GLY A 643 -37.73 27.26 -14.76
C GLY A 643 -38.31 27.25 -16.16
N VAL A 644 -39.30 26.38 -16.39
CA VAL A 644 -39.75 26.02 -17.76
C VAL A 644 -40.49 27.17 -18.45
N ASP A 645 -39.73 28.10 -19.03
CA ASP A 645 -40.24 29.12 -19.94
C ASP A 645 -40.54 28.46 -21.30
N ILE A 646 -41.65 27.69 -21.33
CA ILE A 646 -42.07 26.92 -22.50
C ILE A 646 -42.16 27.87 -23.70
N PRO A 647 -41.42 27.63 -24.80
CA PRO A 647 -41.51 28.47 -25.99
C PRO A 647 -42.88 28.28 -26.64
N VAL A 648 -43.84 29.12 -26.25
CA VAL A 648 -45.21 29.11 -26.75
C VAL A 648 -45.15 29.32 -28.28
N PRO A 649 -45.63 28.39 -29.13
CA PRO A 649 -45.53 28.54 -30.57
C PRO A 649 -46.39 29.70 -31.08
N THR A 650 -45.78 30.88 -31.22
CA THR A 650 -46.38 32.13 -31.71
C THR A 650 -46.59 32.12 -33.23
N GLY A 651 -47.08 31.00 -33.77
CA GLY A 651 -46.99 30.68 -35.21
C GLY A 651 -48.02 29.70 -35.78
N LEU A 652 -49.15 29.42 -35.11
CA LEU A 652 -50.24 28.62 -35.70
C LEU A 652 -51.56 29.40 -35.78
N GLY A 653 -51.73 30.12 -36.89
CA GLY A 653 -52.99 30.78 -37.24
C GLY A 653 -54.08 29.78 -37.62
N PHE A 654 -55.16 29.72 -36.84
CA PHE A 654 -56.30 28.83 -37.10
C PHE A 654 -57.19 29.33 -38.25
N SER A 655 -56.72 29.11 -39.48
CA SER A 655 -57.50 29.33 -40.71
C SER A 655 -57.15 28.30 -41.78
N GLY A 656 -57.52 27.04 -41.55
CA GLY A 656 -57.28 25.93 -42.49
C GLY A 656 -58.06 24.67 -42.10
N GLN A 657 -59.07 24.31 -42.89
CA GLN A 657 -59.91 23.12 -42.70
C GLN A 657 -59.31 21.92 -43.45
N LEU A 658 -58.74 20.92 -42.77
CA LEU A 658 -58.44 19.60 -43.34
C LEU A 658 -58.03 18.55 -42.27
N GLY A 659 -58.34 17.27 -42.54
CA GLY A 659 -57.54 16.10 -42.13
C GLY A 659 -57.41 15.75 -40.63
N SER A 660 -58.42 15.10 -40.04
CA SER A 660 -58.24 14.34 -38.79
C SER A 660 -57.47 13.03 -39.06
N GLY A 661 -56.17 12.97 -38.75
CA GLY A 661 -55.42 11.71 -38.84
C GLY A 661 -53.90 11.74 -38.57
N VAL A 662 -53.22 12.88 -38.71
CA VAL A 662 -51.73 12.90 -38.79
C VAL A 662 -51.02 13.34 -37.48
N TRP A 663 -51.72 13.98 -36.54
CA TRP A 663 -51.12 14.58 -35.34
C TRP A 663 -50.64 13.60 -34.25
N ALA A 664 -50.85 12.29 -34.41
CA ALA A 664 -50.57 11.29 -33.36
C ALA A 664 -49.15 10.69 -33.40
N ALA A 665 -48.29 11.10 -34.34
CA ALA A 665 -47.05 10.38 -34.67
C ALA A 665 -45.74 11.20 -34.50
N LEU A 666 -45.79 12.40 -33.91
CA LEU A 666 -44.65 13.34 -33.87
C LEU A 666 -44.47 14.09 -32.52
N LEU A 667 -45.15 13.65 -31.45
CA LEU A 667 -44.97 14.19 -30.10
C LEU A 667 -44.88 13.02 -29.11
N GLY A 668 -43.90 13.08 -28.21
CA GLY A 668 -43.73 12.10 -27.14
C GLY A 668 -44.92 12.11 -26.17
N THR A 669 -45.09 11.02 -25.44
CA THR A 669 -46.16 10.87 -24.43
C THR A 669 -46.10 11.97 -23.36
N ALA A 670 -44.90 12.36 -22.92
CA ALA A 670 -44.68 13.47 -21.99
C ALA A 670 -45.13 14.83 -22.58
N THR A 671 -44.80 15.12 -23.85
CA THR A 671 -45.23 16.37 -24.51
C THR A 671 -46.75 16.43 -24.65
N MET A 672 -47.39 15.29 -24.95
CA MET A 672 -48.84 15.15 -24.98
C MET A 672 -49.49 15.32 -23.59
N ALA A 673 -48.84 14.83 -22.52
CA ALA A 673 -49.30 15.02 -21.15
C ALA A 673 -49.25 16.49 -20.71
N ALA A 674 -48.12 17.18 -20.95
CA ALA A 674 -47.96 18.60 -20.66
C ALA A 674 -48.98 19.47 -21.43
N LEU A 675 -49.18 19.20 -22.73
CA LEU A 675 -50.19 19.89 -23.54
C LEU A 675 -51.63 19.60 -23.07
N ALA A 676 -51.92 18.37 -22.63
CA ALA A 676 -53.22 18.03 -22.04
C ALA A 676 -53.46 18.72 -20.69
N TYR A 677 -52.43 18.86 -19.85
CA TYR A 677 -52.49 19.58 -18.58
C TYR A 677 -52.70 21.09 -18.80
N LEU A 678 -51.99 21.71 -19.75
CA LEU A 678 -52.21 23.10 -20.15
C LEU A 678 -53.62 23.34 -20.71
N ALA A 679 -54.14 22.43 -21.54
CA ALA A 679 -55.52 22.48 -22.04
C ALA A 679 -56.57 22.32 -20.92
N TYR A 680 -56.25 21.56 -19.87
CA TYR A 680 -57.06 21.44 -18.66
C TYR A 680 -57.01 22.70 -17.78
N ARG A 681 -55.83 23.27 -17.53
CA ARG A 681 -55.62 24.52 -16.76
C ARG A 681 -56.35 25.70 -17.40
N ARG A 682 -56.29 25.84 -18.74
CA ARG A 682 -57.01 26.89 -19.49
C ARG A 682 -58.53 26.79 -19.35
N ARG A 683 -59.11 25.58 -19.46
CA ARG A 683 -60.54 25.32 -19.20
C ARG A 683 -61.00 25.62 -17.76
N ARG A 684 -60.07 25.76 -16.82
CA ARG A 684 -60.38 26.08 -15.42
C ARG A 684 -60.40 27.59 -15.13
N TYR A 685 -59.77 28.41 -15.99
CA TYR A 685 -59.73 29.87 -15.88
C TYR A 685 -60.71 30.61 -16.81
N ASP A 686 -61.02 30.08 -18.00
CA ASP A 686 -62.13 30.59 -18.86
C ASP A 686 -63.54 30.31 -18.26
N GLY A 687 -63.64 30.02 -16.96
CA GLY A 687 -64.85 29.66 -16.23
C GLY A 687 -65.57 30.81 -15.50
N THR A 688 -64.98 32.00 -15.47
CA THR A 688 -65.53 33.20 -14.80
C THR A 688 -65.47 34.43 -15.68
N ARG A 689 -66.55 35.21 -15.66
CA ARG A 689 -66.60 36.61 -16.13
C ARG A 689 -65.98 37.54 -15.09
#